data_AF-A0A3D4GXJ3-F1
#
_entry.id   AF-A0A3D4GXJ3-F1
#
_cell.length_a   1.000
_cell.length_b   1.000
_cell.length_c   1.000
_cell.angle_alpha   90.00
_cell.angle_beta   90.00
_cell.angle_gamma   90.00
#
_symmetry.space_group_name_H-M   'P 1'
#
loop_
_entity.id
_entity.type
_entity.pdbx_description
1 polymer ?
#
loop_
_entity_poly.entity_id
_entity_poly.type
_entity_poly.pdbx_seq_one_letter_code
_entity_poly.pdbx_strand_id
1 'polypeptide(L)'
;MFRRIGGVILWAVAIFMLSSVTIFNPGQVTDWFVKIFNIKPSVPELKPVVISERDLEIRAAVEGISEKSLKETVEALSEMGSRVPGYPGHRKAFEYVKRKFEEIGLEDIKVEEHLVTVPVDKGAALTILETGEKIKLHGLWPNHVRTPSLPTGGILGPIIYGGDGSFKALNGKAVYGSIVLMDFDCGQNYLNPRMLGAQAVIFFDNGKVTQGQAMEKFLQVPVDAPRFWVEDNYVDQLMALAKSSTEQVGITARMDWEEVPTWNVYGSIPGESTFITEREERKWEDETVLLSSFYDAISIVPALAPGAENATGLAALLETAKALKVNRPRYSVMVMANGAHFQGLAGVNDFLYRHSRESEHFQELIPEDQKINFRLFVGFDLSSELDQVASFSHGTFINPNWATNNYENNLLAPYAKKFNDYLSKIYPNEVRHLDAIAPPKRTWKNYMPIRLGFDSESVKFVGKEGITLATPSTIRERVDTPVDRAEFVNFGNLVKQVRASTGMLLKAVEDPEFFRVSKLKLQDLGHSLKGRILWFERDVDFAIPRVPVAGAVVTYQQPGPVASCGGVRTLIVDKTTSGPKYTGDSARGPEFGTQDEVDQTGRFEFDIMRNRFANKIQAYEINSEGQIVSAPDLGTEGDKKFPTTQGYGWWENEMMEVLFKCRALSVFEIIDSSYLSALDYMTVLNEGDTQPLEFGYHYIENQSIKEGDVTRAAVAFAGINHATGEPSPIKILMSTGLFGVKFLLINAPEKYLDNPVDKWDVTEELLEESRGPGYPPGVILYPSYKAAKDMWVIDDVRMKQLAQYGIENTRLKMLHDGARQSLLEAKEHLSNHNYEAFMASSREAWGLEARGYPEVMSTANDTVQGIIFYFMLLLPFSFFCERLVFGFPDITRRLGGFAGIFVLFFIILRYVHPAFKLSSSPYIIFLAFVIMSLGGVAMFIVVSKFGDEVRKMKQASAGTYEADVGRLSATAAAIILGI
;
A
#
# COMPACT_ATOMS: atom_id res chain seq x y z
N MET A 1 41.28 14.81 42.09
CA MET A 1 40.28 15.03 43.16
C MET A 1 38.88 15.32 42.58
N PHE A 2 38.75 16.32 41.70
CA PHE A 2 37.47 16.70 41.07
C PHE A 2 36.75 15.59 40.27
N ARG A 3 37.47 14.69 39.59
CA ARG A 3 36.85 13.53 38.90
C ARG A 3 36.19 12.51 39.84
N ARG A 4 36.72 12.31 41.05
CA ARG A 4 36.12 11.40 42.05
C ARG A 4 34.90 12.05 42.71
N ILE A 5 34.94 13.36 42.95
CA ILE A 5 33.80 14.12 43.49
C ILE A 5 32.66 14.17 42.46
N GLY A 6 32.97 14.39 41.18
CA GLY A 6 32.00 14.35 40.10
C GLY A 6 31.32 12.98 39.96
N GLY A 7 32.08 11.88 40.05
CA GLY A 7 31.53 10.52 40.00
C GLY A 7 30.61 10.19 41.18
N VAL A 8 30.95 10.65 42.40
CA VAL A 8 30.12 10.45 43.59
C VAL A 8 28.83 11.27 43.52
N ILE A 9 28.88 12.51 43.02
CA ILE A 9 27.68 13.34 42.81
C ILE A 9 26.77 12.71 41.76
N LEU A 10 27.33 12.18 40.67
CA LEU A 10 26.55 11.54 39.61
C LEU A 10 25.87 10.26 40.09
N TRP A 11 26.57 9.45 40.90
CA TRP A 11 25.98 8.27 41.55
C TRP A 11 24.93 8.65 42.60
N ALA A 12 25.15 9.71 43.38
CA ALA A 12 24.16 10.20 44.34
C ALA A 12 22.88 10.71 43.65
N VAL A 13 23.02 11.44 42.53
CA VAL A 13 21.88 11.90 41.72
C VAL A 13 21.16 10.73 41.06
N ALA A 14 21.90 9.74 40.52
CA ALA A 14 21.31 8.54 39.93
C ALA A 14 20.55 7.70 40.97
N ILE A 15 21.12 7.51 42.16
CA ILE A 15 20.49 6.81 43.28
C ILE A 15 19.27 7.59 43.78
N PHE A 16 19.34 8.92 43.86
CA PHE A 16 18.20 9.78 44.24
C PHE A 16 17.07 9.70 43.21
N MET A 17 17.38 9.72 41.91
CA MET A 17 16.36 9.53 40.87
C MET A 17 15.76 8.13 40.91
N LEU A 18 16.57 7.07 41.04
CA LEU A 18 16.08 5.68 41.14
C LEU A 18 15.21 5.46 42.39
N SER A 19 15.58 6.04 43.52
CA SER A 19 14.78 5.97 44.76
C SER A 19 13.52 6.84 44.71
N SER A 20 13.52 7.95 43.97
CA SER A 20 12.31 8.79 43.76
C SER A 20 11.19 8.08 42.99
N VAL A 21 11.53 7.08 42.16
CA VAL A 21 10.56 6.31 41.36
C VAL A 21 10.13 5.01 42.06
N THR A 22 10.93 4.49 42.99
CA THR A 22 10.71 3.17 43.63
C THR A 22 10.25 3.25 45.09
N ILE A 23 10.60 4.30 45.84
CA ILE A 23 10.34 4.40 47.28
C ILE A 23 9.28 5.46 47.59
N PHE A 24 9.14 6.49 46.75
CA PHE A 24 8.23 7.59 46.99
C PHE A 24 7.04 7.55 46.02
N ASN A 25 5.84 7.77 46.55
CA ASN A 25 4.66 7.99 45.72
C ASN A 25 4.86 9.31 44.94
N PRO A 26 4.64 9.36 43.60
CA PRO A 26 4.85 10.56 42.79
C PRO A 26 4.25 11.84 43.40
N GLY A 27 3.07 11.74 44.03
CA GLY A 27 2.43 12.87 44.71
C GLY A 27 3.23 13.44 45.89
N GLN A 28 3.95 12.62 46.64
CA GLN A 28 4.77 13.06 47.76
C GLN A 28 6.04 13.79 47.31
N VAL A 29 6.62 13.38 46.18
CA VAL A 29 7.78 14.06 45.57
C VAL A 29 7.36 15.42 45.02
N THR A 30 6.20 15.50 44.37
CA THR A 30 5.62 16.77 43.91
C THR A 30 5.33 17.72 45.07
N ASP A 31 4.71 17.25 46.16
CA ASP A 31 4.44 18.06 47.36
C ASP A 31 5.73 18.54 48.06
N TRP A 32 6.76 17.71 48.09
CA TRP A 32 8.06 18.05 48.65
C TRP A 32 8.76 19.14 47.81
N PHE A 33 8.73 19.03 46.48
CA PHE A 33 9.22 20.05 45.55
C PHE A 33 8.45 21.37 45.68
N VAL A 34 7.12 21.30 45.74
CA VAL A 34 6.23 22.46 45.91
C VAL A 34 6.54 23.21 47.21
N LYS A 35 6.82 22.49 48.31
CA LYS A 35 7.20 23.09 49.60
C LYS A 35 8.60 23.68 49.62
N ILE A 36 9.61 23.03 49.02
CA ILE A 36 10.99 23.53 48.99
C ILE A 36 11.12 24.80 48.15
N PHE A 37 10.46 24.84 47.00
CA PHE A 37 10.54 25.98 46.08
C PHE A 37 9.44 27.03 46.33
N ASN A 38 8.64 26.86 47.39
CA ASN A 38 7.53 27.75 47.75
C ASN A 38 6.61 28.07 46.56
N ILE A 39 6.36 27.06 45.71
CA ILE A 39 5.55 27.19 44.50
C ILE A 39 4.10 27.13 44.97
N LYS A 40 3.48 28.29 45.19
CA LYS A 40 2.03 28.33 45.44
C LYS A 40 1.34 27.74 44.20
N PRO A 41 0.52 26.68 44.31
CA PRO A 41 -0.37 26.31 43.22
C PRO A 41 -1.27 27.51 42.98
N SER A 42 -1.01 28.26 41.90
CA SER A 42 -1.98 29.23 41.42
C SER A 42 -3.15 28.42 40.91
N VAL A 43 -4.15 28.20 41.76
CA VAL A 43 -5.50 28.02 41.26
C VAL A 43 -5.74 29.30 40.46
N PRO A 44 -5.87 29.24 39.12
CA PRO A 44 -6.13 30.45 38.37
C PRO A 44 -7.47 30.97 38.90
N GLU A 45 -7.45 32.12 39.58
CA GLU A 45 -8.68 32.87 39.82
C GLU A 45 -9.33 33.04 38.45
N LEU A 46 -10.53 32.47 38.29
CA LEU A 46 -11.36 32.71 37.13
C LEU A 46 -11.68 34.20 37.14
N LYS A 47 -10.83 35.01 36.51
CA LYS A 47 -11.18 36.39 36.20
C LYS A 47 -12.46 36.31 35.39
N PRO A 48 -13.53 37.03 35.79
CA PRO A 48 -14.77 37.03 35.03
C PRO A 48 -14.44 37.41 33.59
N VAL A 49 -14.95 36.63 32.63
CA VAL A 49 -14.75 36.92 31.21
C VAL A 49 -15.39 38.27 30.92
N VAL A 50 -14.56 39.28 30.64
CA VAL A 50 -15.04 40.61 30.29
C VAL A 50 -15.48 40.58 28.84
N ILE A 51 -16.79 40.75 28.62
CA ILE A 51 -17.41 40.82 27.30
C ILE A 51 -17.40 42.28 26.86
N SER A 52 -16.73 42.56 25.74
CA SER A 52 -16.69 43.90 25.12
C SER A 52 -17.88 44.14 24.21
N GLU A 53 -18.17 45.41 23.86
CA GLU A 53 -19.18 45.74 22.85
C GLU A 53 -18.87 45.06 21.50
N ARG A 54 -17.59 45.02 21.10
CA ARG A 54 -17.15 44.32 19.90
C ARG A 54 -17.43 42.81 19.93
N ASP A 55 -17.38 42.17 21.10
CA ASP A 55 -17.78 40.75 21.23
C ASP A 55 -19.28 40.55 20.94
N LEU A 56 -20.13 41.48 21.38
CA LEU A 56 -21.57 41.45 21.12
C LEU A 56 -21.90 41.74 19.65
N GLU A 57 -21.18 42.67 19.02
CA GLU A 57 -21.29 42.95 17.58
C GLU A 57 -20.93 41.73 16.74
N ILE A 58 -19.81 41.08 17.04
CA ILE A 58 -19.40 39.86 16.34
C ILE A 58 -20.42 38.75 16.55
N ARG A 59 -20.94 38.59 17.78
CA ARG A 59 -22.03 37.65 18.05
C ARG A 59 -23.25 37.95 17.17
N ALA A 60 -23.69 39.20 17.09
CA ALA A 60 -24.81 39.59 16.23
C ALA A 60 -24.53 39.32 14.75
N ALA A 61 -23.30 39.58 14.28
CA ALA A 61 -22.89 39.30 12.91
C ALA A 61 -22.96 37.81 12.57
N VAL A 62 -22.42 36.93 13.44
CA VAL A 62 -22.46 35.48 13.19
C VAL A 62 -23.86 34.88 13.37
N GLU A 63 -24.70 35.42 14.27
CA GLU A 63 -26.10 34.98 14.38
C GLU A 63 -26.93 35.27 13.11
N GLY A 64 -26.46 36.17 12.24
CA GLY A 64 -27.02 36.39 10.90
C GLY A 64 -26.79 35.22 9.93
N ILE A 65 -25.85 34.32 10.21
CA ILE A 65 -25.63 33.09 9.42
C ILE A 65 -26.80 32.15 9.68
N SER A 66 -27.54 31.80 8.63
CA SER A 66 -28.81 31.09 8.73
C SER A 66 -28.70 29.65 8.25
N GLU A 67 -29.57 28.79 8.77
CA GLU A 67 -29.73 27.42 8.25
C GLU A 67 -30.05 27.41 6.76
N LYS A 68 -30.90 28.35 6.34
CA LYS A 68 -31.34 28.50 4.95
C LYS A 68 -30.17 28.74 3.99
N SER A 69 -29.24 29.64 4.32
CA SER A 69 -28.14 29.98 3.40
C SER A 69 -27.11 28.86 3.27
N LEU A 70 -26.85 28.12 4.36
CA LEU A 70 -26.02 26.91 4.32
C LEU A 70 -26.69 25.80 3.52
N LYS A 71 -27.99 25.59 3.73
CA LYS A 71 -28.79 24.62 2.99
C LYS A 71 -28.81 24.91 1.48
N GLU A 72 -29.05 26.16 1.09
CA GLU A 72 -28.99 26.58 -0.32
C GLU A 72 -27.64 26.24 -0.97
N THR A 73 -26.53 26.42 -0.25
CA THR A 73 -25.19 26.10 -0.79
C THR A 73 -24.97 24.59 -0.91
N VAL A 74 -25.31 23.81 0.12
CA VAL A 74 -25.13 22.35 0.12
C VAL A 74 -26.03 21.67 -0.90
N GLU A 75 -27.30 22.07 -1.01
CA GLU A 75 -28.22 21.55 -2.02
C GLU A 75 -27.74 21.91 -3.43
N ALA A 76 -27.38 23.17 -3.68
CA ALA A 76 -26.87 23.59 -4.98
C ALA A 76 -25.67 22.75 -5.44
N LEU A 77 -24.72 22.48 -4.55
CA LEU A 77 -23.52 21.69 -4.88
C LEU A 77 -23.81 20.20 -5.06
N SER A 78 -24.68 19.62 -4.23
CA SER A 78 -25.00 18.17 -4.28
C SER A 78 -25.90 17.78 -5.46
N GLU A 79 -26.65 18.73 -6.02
CA GLU A 79 -27.50 18.50 -7.20
C GLU A 79 -26.76 18.64 -8.56
N MET A 80 -25.50 19.10 -8.56
CA MET A 80 -24.74 19.33 -9.80
C MET A 80 -24.29 18.03 -10.52
N GLY A 81 -24.55 16.87 -9.92
CA GLY A 81 -23.98 15.57 -10.30
C GLY A 81 -22.64 15.33 -9.61
N SER A 82 -21.87 14.34 -10.09
CA SER A 82 -20.56 14.05 -9.50
C SER A 82 -19.59 15.22 -9.61
N ARG A 83 -19.04 15.63 -8.47
CA ARG A 83 -17.98 16.63 -8.35
C ARG A 83 -16.57 16.03 -8.22
N VAL A 84 -16.39 14.74 -8.54
CA VAL A 84 -15.06 14.17 -8.77
C VAL A 84 -14.46 14.85 -10.02
N PRO A 85 -13.15 15.19 -10.04
CA PRO A 85 -12.52 15.71 -11.26
C PRO A 85 -12.79 14.83 -12.48
N GLY A 86 -12.95 15.45 -13.65
CA GLY A 86 -13.32 14.76 -14.90
C GLY A 86 -14.82 14.57 -15.11
N TYR A 87 -15.66 14.76 -14.08
CA TYR A 87 -17.11 14.69 -14.21
C TYR A 87 -17.74 16.08 -14.35
N PRO A 88 -18.91 16.22 -15.02
CA PRO A 88 -19.51 17.52 -15.29
C PRO A 88 -19.83 18.36 -14.06
N GLY A 89 -20.14 17.74 -12.92
CA GLY A 89 -20.46 18.44 -11.68
C GLY A 89 -19.25 19.19 -11.11
N HIS A 90 -18.02 18.69 -11.31
CA HIS A 90 -16.80 19.35 -10.83
C HIS A 90 -16.64 20.74 -11.43
N ARG A 91 -16.79 20.84 -12.76
CA ARG A 91 -16.71 22.13 -13.47
C ARG A 91 -17.83 23.08 -13.03
N LYS A 92 -19.06 22.59 -12.86
CA LYS A 92 -20.18 23.41 -12.36
C LYS A 92 -19.91 23.93 -10.94
N ALA A 93 -19.30 23.12 -10.07
CA ALA A 93 -18.93 23.52 -8.73
C ALA A 93 -17.83 24.60 -8.73
N PHE A 94 -16.81 24.45 -9.58
CA PHE A 94 -15.81 25.49 -9.82
C PHE A 94 -16.47 26.82 -10.26
N GLU A 95 -17.35 26.78 -11.27
CA GLU A 95 -18.04 27.97 -11.79
C GLU A 95 -18.95 28.60 -10.72
N TYR A 96 -19.59 27.78 -9.89
CA TYR A 96 -20.38 28.23 -8.74
C TYR A 96 -19.51 28.97 -7.72
N VAL A 97 -18.36 28.41 -7.35
CA VAL A 97 -17.42 29.01 -6.39
C VAL A 97 -16.89 30.34 -6.90
N LYS A 98 -16.43 30.38 -8.16
CA LYS A 98 -15.93 31.61 -8.78
C LYS A 98 -16.98 32.72 -8.71
N ARG A 99 -18.22 32.40 -9.12
CA ARG A 99 -19.34 33.36 -9.05
C ARG A 99 -19.62 33.80 -7.61
N LYS A 100 -19.56 32.88 -6.63
CA LYS A 100 -19.76 33.25 -5.22
C LYS A 100 -18.67 34.16 -4.69
N PHE A 101 -17.42 33.98 -5.09
CA PHE A 101 -16.33 34.88 -4.72
C PHE A 101 -16.55 36.29 -5.31
N GLU A 102 -17.01 36.38 -6.56
CA GLU A 102 -17.41 37.64 -7.21
C GLU A 102 -18.61 38.30 -6.51
N GLU A 103 -19.66 37.54 -6.18
CA GLU A 103 -20.85 38.01 -5.45
C GLU A 103 -20.52 38.52 -4.04
N ILE A 104 -19.57 37.88 -3.36
CA ILE A 104 -19.06 38.33 -2.05
C ILE A 104 -18.25 39.62 -2.21
N GLY A 105 -17.67 39.87 -3.38
CA GLY A 105 -16.82 41.03 -3.65
C GLY A 105 -15.39 40.86 -3.17
N LEU A 106 -14.84 39.65 -3.28
CA LEU A 106 -13.40 39.43 -3.09
C LEU A 106 -12.59 40.17 -4.16
N GLU A 107 -11.41 40.65 -3.80
CA GLU A 107 -10.48 41.36 -4.68
C GLU A 107 -9.48 40.36 -5.28
N ASP A 108 -8.82 40.74 -6.39
CA ASP A 108 -7.79 39.93 -7.05
C ASP A 108 -8.12 38.45 -7.26
N ILE A 109 -9.37 38.15 -7.68
CA ILE A 109 -9.80 36.77 -7.91
C ILE A 109 -8.97 36.15 -9.04
N LYS A 110 -8.18 35.14 -8.69
CA LYS A 110 -7.38 34.34 -9.62
C LYS A 110 -7.92 32.93 -9.71
N VAL A 111 -7.76 32.34 -10.89
CA VAL A 111 -8.10 30.96 -11.20
C VAL A 111 -6.87 30.31 -11.80
N GLU A 112 -6.50 29.16 -11.26
CA GLU A 112 -5.35 28.40 -11.74
C GLU A 112 -5.77 26.98 -12.05
N GLU A 113 -5.44 26.54 -13.26
CA GLU A 113 -5.72 25.20 -13.74
C GLU A 113 -4.49 24.31 -13.57
N HIS A 114 -4.72 23.07 -13.12
CA HIS A 114 -3.73 21.99 -13.16
C HIS A 114 -4.42 20.68 -13.53
N LEU A 115 -3.63 19.68 -13.93
CA LEU A 115 -4.13 18.38 -14.33
C LEU A 115 -4.04 17.38 -13.18
N VAL A 116 -5.03 16.49 -13.10
CA VAL A 116 -5.01 15.31 -12.23
C VAL A 116 -5.41 14.08 -13.02
N THR A 117 -4.80 12.94 -12.71
CA THR A 117 -5.15 11.66 -13.33
C THR A 117 -6.21 10.93 -12.52
N VAL A 118 -7.37 10.64 -13.13
CA VAL A 118 -8.53 10.03 -12.46
C VAL A 118 -9.24 9.01 -13.35
N PRO A 119 -10.00 8.06 -12.77
CA PRO A 119 -10.82 7.14 -13.53
C PRO A 119 -12.15 7.81 -13.96
N VAL A 120 -12.38 7.88 -15.27
CA VAL A 120 -13.58 8.47 -15.88
C VAL A 120 -14.47 7.37 -16.45
N ASP A 121 -15.66 7.22 -15.87
CA ASP A 121 -16.70 6.30 -16.34
C ASP A 121 -17.28 6.80 -17.67
N LYS A 122 -17.13 6.00 -18.73
CA LYS A 122 -17.68 6.27 -20.08
C LYS A 122 -19.06 5.65 -20.28
N GLY A 123 -19.63 5.06 -19.23
CA GLY A 123 -20.95 4.47 -19.18
C GLY A 123 -20.88 2.95 -18.99
N ALA A 124 -21.84 2.45 -18.21
CA ALA A 124 -22.16 1.05 -18.11
C ALA A 124 -23.67 0.83 -18.24
N ALA A 125 -24.05 -0.32 -18.80
CA ALA A 125 -25.45 -0.68 -18.96
C ALA A 125 -25.62 -2.20 -18.87
N LEU A 126 -26.67 -2.61 -18.18
CA LEU A 126 -27.21 -3.96 -18.22
C LEU A 126 -28.34 -3.99 -19.25
N THR A 127 -28.35 -4.99 -20.12
CA THR A 127 -29.42 -5.25 -21.09
C THR A 127 -30.10 -6.56 -20.73
N ILE A 128 -31.42 -6.54 -20.52
CA ILE A 128 -32.23 -7.75 -20.34
C ILE A 128 -32.41 -8.38 -21.72
N LEU A 129 -31.93 -9.61 -21.93
CA LEU A 129 -31.88 -10.18 -23.29
C LEU A 129 -33.26 -10.52 -23.85
N GLU A 130 -34.22 -10.89 -23.00
CA GLU A 130 -35.58 -11.23 -23.43
C GLU A 130 -36.35 -10.01 -23.96
N THR A 131 -36.25 -8.87 -23.26
CA THR A 131 -37.03 -7.66 -23.57
C THR A 131 -36.24 -6.63 -24.38
N GLY A 132 -34.91 -6.70 -24.37
CA GLY A 132 -34.01 -5.69 -24.92
C GLY A 132 -33.92 -4.40 -24.10
N GLU A 133 -34.57 -4.36 -22.93
CA GLU A 133 -34.56 -3.20 -22.03
C GLU A 133 -33.16 -2.97 -21.46
N LYS A 134 -32.79 -1.68 -21.33
CA LYS A 134 -31.48 -1.26 -20.82
C LYS A 134 -31.61 -0.54 -19.48
N ILE A 135 -30.90 -1.05 -18.49
CA ILE A 135 -30.75 -0.48 -17.16
C ILE A 135 -29.37 0.15 -17.04
N LYS A 136 -29.30 1.40 -16.61
CA LYS A 136 -28.03 2.11 -16.42
C LYS A 136 -27.30 1.53 -15.21
N LEU A 137 -26.00 1.29 -15.40
CA LEU A 137 -25.07 0.95 -14.33
C LEU A 137 -23.97 2.01 -14.24
N HIS A 138 -23.29 2.06 -13.11
CA HIS A 138 -22.13 2.92 -12.88
C HIS A 138 -20.95 2.07 -12.40
N GLY A 139 -19.75 2.29 -12.94
CA GLY A 139 -18.56 1.57 -12.50
C GLY A 139 -18.12 2.00 -11.11
N LEU A 140 -17.70 1.05 -10.27
CA LEU A 140 -16.97 1.38 -9.03
C LEU A 140 -15.53 1.80 -9.35
N TRP A 141 -14.89 2.47 -8.39
CA TRP A 141 -13.49 2.84 -8.46
C TRP A 141 -12.61 1.61 -8.79
N PRO A 142 -11.55 1.77 -9.60
CA PRO A 142 -10.67 0.66 -9.98
C PRO A 142 -10.09 -0.13 -8.80
N ASN A 143 -9.81 -1.42 -9.03
CA ASN A 143 -8.95 -2.21 -8.15
C ASN A 143 -7.52 -1.79 -8.45
N HIS A 144 -6.86 -1.04 -7.56
CA HIS A 144 -5.61 -0.35 -7.85
C HIS A 144 -5.71 0.43 -9.18
N VAL A 145 -5.11 -0.07 -10.26
CA VAL A 145 -5.23 0.52 -11.61
C VAL A 145 -6.21 -0.23 -12.54
N ARG A 146 -6.61 -1.46 -12.22
CA ARG A 146 -7.51 -2.29 -13.04
C ARG A 146 -8.95 -1.75 -12.97
N THR A 147 -9.40 -1.14 -14.06
CA THR A 147 -10.74 -0.55 -14.17
C THR A 147 -11.83 -1.62 -14.31
N PRO A 148 -13.11 -1.32 -13.98
CA PRO A 148 -14.23 -2.26 -14.17
C PRO A 148 -14.65 -2.40 -15.64
N SER A 149 -13.85 -1.93 -16.61
CA SER A 149 -14.11 -2.10 -18.04
C SER A 149 -14.24 -3.57 -18.41
N LEU A 150 -15.14 -3.82 -19.35
CA LEU A 150 -15.43 -5.15 -19.89
C LEU A 150 -14.90 -5.26 -21.33
N PRO A 151 -14.71 -6.49 -21.84
CA PRO A 151 -14.30 -6.71 -23.23
C PRO A 151 -15.24 -6.06 -24.24
N THR A 152 -14.73 -5.84 -25.45
CA THR A 152 -15.54 -5.35 -26.57
C THR A 152 -16.70 -6.31 -26.85
N GLY A 153 -17.94 -5.82 -26.78
CA GLY A 153 -19.16 -6.64 -26.87
C GLY A 153 -19.78 -7.01 -25.52
N GLY A 154 -19.09 -6.73 -24.41
CA GLY A 154 -19.59 -6.96 -23.06
C GLY A 154 -19.45 -8.41 -22.58
N ILE A 155 -20.16 -8.72 -21.50
CA ILE A 155 -20.27 -10.07 -20.93
C ILE A 155 -21.74 -10.49 -20.88
N LEU A 156 -22.01 -11.79 -20.92
CA LEU A 156 -23.36 -12.37 -20.88
C LEU A 156 -23.43 -13.44 -19.78
N GLY A 157 -24.51 -13.45 -19.02
CA GLY A 157 -24.75 -14.50 -18.03
C GLY A 157 -26.11 -14.38 -17.34
N PRO A 158 -26.53 -15.41 -16.60
CA PRO A 158 -27.72 -15.34 -15.76
C PRO A 158 -27.50 -14.36 -14.60
N ILE A 159 -28.55 -13.63 -14.22
CA ILE A 159 -28.52 -12.79 -13.01
C ILE A 159 -28.99 -13.59 -11.79
N ILE A 160 -28.22 -13.52 -10.70
CA ILE A 160 -28.57 -14.15 -9.42
C ILE A 160 -28.45 -13.14 -8.26
N TYR A 161 -29.25 -13.33 -7.22
CA TYR A 161 -29.12 -12.55 -5.99
C TYR A 161 -28.14 -13.23 -5.04
N GLY A 162 -27.04 -12.57 -4.68
CA GLY A 162 -25.97 -13.12 -3.85
C GLY A 162 -26.06 -12.82 -2.36
N GLY A 163 -27.01 -11.99 -1.91
CA GLY A 163 -27.08 -11.51 -0.52
C GLY A 163 -25.81 -10.80 -0.10
N ASP A 164 -25.28 -11.16 1.07
CA ASP A 164 -24.02 -10.67 1.64
C ASP A 164 -22.76 -11.28 1.00
N GLY A 165 -22.90 -12.13 -0.01
CA GLY A 165 -21.79 -12.80 -0.68
C GLY A 165 -21.12 -13.91 0.13
N SER A 166 -21.66 -14.28 1.28
CA SER A 166 -21.17 -15.44 2.02
C SER A 166 -21.38 -16.72 1.19
N PHE A 167 -20.52 -17.72 1.38
CA PHE A 167 -20.68 -19.01 0.70
C PHE A 167 -22.05 -19.64 0.98
N LYS A 168 -22.57 -19.44 2.20
CA LYS A 168 -23.91 -19.86 2.60
C LYS A 168 -25.01 -19.16 1.79
N ALA A 169 -24.91 -17.85 1.58
CA ALA A 169 -25.87 -17.11 0.76
C ALA A 169 -25.84 -17.54 -0.71
N LEU A 170 -24.72 -18.09 -1.18
CA LEU A 170 -24.56 -18.58 -2.55
C LEU A 170 -25.02 -20.03 -2.74
N ASN A 171 -25.25 -20.80 -1.66
CA ASN A 171 -25.63 -22.21 -1.75
C ASN A 171 -26.88 -22.42 -2.62
N GLY A 172 -26.84 -23.47 -3.46
CA GLY A 172 -27.91 -23.87 -4.38
C GLY A 172 -28.02 -23.02 -5.65
N LYS A 173 -27.17 -22.00 -5.83
CA LYS A 173 -27.18 -21.11 -7.00
C LYS A 173 -26.07 -21.47 -7.97
N ALA A 174 -26.30 -21.33 -9.27
CA ALA A 174 -25.25 -21.50 -10.28
C ALA A 174 -24.43 -20.21 -10.41
N VAL A 175 -23.31 -20.10 -9.68
CA VAL A 175 -22.49 -18.87 -9.65
C VAL A 175 -21.56 -18.75 -10.86
N TYR A 176 -21.05 -19.87 -11.38
CA TYR A 176 -20.13 -19.87 -12.52
C TYR A 176 -20.78 -19.24 -13.76
N GLY A 177 -20.14 -18.22 -14.34
CA GLY A 177 -20.65 -17.49 -15.50
C GLY A 177 -21.78 -16.49 -15.19
N SER A 178 -22.21 -16.37 -13.94
CA SER A 178 -23.32 -15.48 -13.55
C SER A 178 -22.89 -14.02 -13.35
N ILE A 179 -23.88 -13.15 -13.33
CA ILE A 179 -23.81 -11.76 -12.87
C ILE A 179 -24.54 -11.70 -11.52
N VAL A 180 -23.86 -11.21 -10.48
CA VAL A 180 -24.36 -11.31 -9.11
C VAL A 180 -24.82 -9.95 -8.59
N LEU A 181 -26.11 -9.82 -8.29
CA LEU A 181 -26.67 -8.69 -7.56
C LEU A 181 -26.41 -8.89 -6.06
N MET A 182 -25.77 -7.93 -5.39
CA MET A 182 -25.29 -8.08 -4.01
C MET A 182 -25.61 -6.88 -3.13
N ASP A 183 -25.79 -7.17 -1.84
CA ASP A 183 -25.90 -6.16 -0.80
C ASP A 183 -24.56 -5.40 -0.64
N PHE A 184 -24.61 -4.08 -0.45
CA PHE A 184 -23.39 -3.27 -0.35
C PHE A 184 -22.62 -3.53 0.96
N ASP A 185 -23.31 -3.87 2.04
CA ASP A 185 -22.77 -4.15 3.38
C ASP A 185 -22.11 -5.53 3.52
N CYS A 186 -21.44 -6.02 2.48
CA CYS A 186 -20.83 -7.34 2.42
C CYS A 186 -19.34 -7.38 2.82
N GLY A 187 -18.72 -6.28 3.26
CA GLY A 187 -17.27 -6.21 3.46
C GLY A 187 -16.51 -6.62 2.18
N GLN A 188 -15.57 -7.55 2.27
CA GLN A 188 -14.86 -8.13 1.12
C GLN A 188 -15.51 -9.42 0.54
N ASN A 189 -16.69 -9.82 0.99
CA ASN A 189 -17.32 -11.07 0.53
C ASN A 189 -17.72 -11.07 -0.94
N TYR A 190 -17.76 -9.91 -1.61
CA TYR A 190 -17.94 -9.83 -3.07
C TYR A 190 -16.82 -10.53 -3.86
N LEU A 191 -15.67 -10.83 -3.24
CA LEU A 191 -14.62 -11.66 -3.83
C LEU A 191 -15.00 -13.14 -3.91
N ASN A 192 -15.89 -13.62 -3.02
CA ASN A 192 -16.34 -15.01 -2.99
C ASN A 192 -17.08 -15.43 -4.28
N PRO A 193 -18.09 -14.70 -4.79
CA PRO A 193 -18.69 -15.05 -6.08
C PRO A 193 -17.68 -14.94 -7.22
N ARG A 194 -16.75 -13.96 -7.19
CA ARG A 194 -15.71 -13.83 -8.23
C ARG A 194 -14.81 -15.06 -8.31
N MET A 195 -14.33 -15.58 -7.18
CA MET A 195 -13.51 -16.80 -7.14
C MET A 195 -14.28 -18.08 -7.50
N LEU A 196 -15.61 -18.07 -7.38
CA LEU A 196 -16.50 -19.15 -7.82
C LEU A 196 -16.87 -19.06 -9.31
N GLY A 197 -16.44 -18.00 -10.01
CA GLY A 197 -16.62 -17.86 -11.45
C GLY A 197 -17.68 -16.87 -11.89
N ALA A 198 -18.23 -16.05 -10.99
CA ALA A 198 -19.04 -14.90 -11.39
C ALA A 198 -18.23 -13.95 -12.29
N GLN A 199 -18.88 -13.38 -13.31
CA GLN A 199 -18.25 -12.49 -14.27
C GLN A 199 -18.23 -11.03 -13.79
N ALA A 200 -19.25 -10.62 -13.01
CA ALA A 200 -19.35 -9.28 -12.43
C ALA A 200 -20.23 -9.27 -11.18
N VAL A 201 -20.06 -8.22 -10.36
CA VAL A 201 -20.92 -7.92 -9.20
C VAL A 201 -21.63 -6.59 -9.41
N ILE A 202 -22.92 -6.52 -9.10
CA ILE A 202 -23.73 -5.30 -9.11
C ILE A 202 -24.21 -5.04 -7.68
N PHE A 203 -23.85 -3.89 -7.13
CA PHE A 203 -24.29 -3.42 -5.82
C PHE A 203 -25.47 -2.47 -5.94
N PHE A 204 -26.28 -2.40 -4.89
CA PHE A 204 -27.39 -1.46 -4.74
C PHE A 204 -27.48 -0.96 -3.29
N ASP A 205 -28.26 0.10 -3.07
CA ASP A 205 -28.53 0.58 -1.71
C ASP A 205 -29.53 -0.35 -1.00
N ASN A 206 -29.05 -1.07 0.00
CA ASN A 206 -29.86 -1.92 0.87
C ASN A 206 -30.22 -1.24 2.20
N GLY A 207 -30.07 0.09 2.29
CA GLY A 207 -30.28 0.90 3.49
C GLY A 207 -29.11 0.89 4.47
N LYS A 208 -27.97 0.29 4.11
CA LYS A 208 -26.78 0.13 4.96
C LYS A 208 -25.48 0.52 4.26
N VAL A 209 -25.56 1.53 3.40
CA VAL A 209 -24.39 2.08 2.70
C VAL A 209 -23.64 3.02 3.63
N THR A 210 -22.42 2.64 4.02
CA THR A 210 -21.56 3.43 4.89
C THR A 210 -20.17 3.61 4.31
N GLN A 211 -19.45 4.64 4.78
CA GLN A 211 -18.06 4.92 4.45
C GLN A 211 -17.15 3.71 4.75
N GLY A 212 -17.36 3.04 5.88
CA GLY A 212 -16.61 1.83 6.22
C GLY A 212 -16.84 0.71 5.20
N GLN A 213 -18.08 0.51 4.74
CA GLN A 213 -18.38 -0.49 3.71
C GLN A 213 -17.81 -0.12 2.34
N ALA A 214 -17.76 1.17 2.00
CA ALA A 214 -17.09 1.64 0.79
C ALA A 214 -15.57 1.42 0.84
N MET A 215 -14.96 1.61 2.02
CA MET A 215 -13.53 1.36 2.23
C MET A 215 -13.16 -0.10 1.92
N GLU A 216 -13.99 -1.07 2.33
CA GLU A 216 -13.82 -2.51 2.04
C GLU A 216 -13.92 -2.85 0.54
N LYS A 217 -14.39 -1.92 -0.30
CA LYS A 217 -14.46 -2.09 -1.76
C LYS A 217 -13.24 -1.51 -2.46
N PHE A 218 -12.25 -0.98 -1.76
CA PHE A 218 -10.95 -0.70 -2.38
C PHE A 218 -10.05 -1.92 -2.25
N LEU A 219 -9.45 -2.32 -3.37
CA LEU A 219 -8.36 -3.29 -3.38
C LEU A 219 -7.09 -2.56 -3.80
N GLN A 220 -6.05 -2.64 -2.97
CA GLN A 220 -4.74 -2.09 -3.28
C GLN A 220 -3.95 -2.96 -4.27
N VAL A 221 -4.59 -3.96 -4.87
CA VAL A 221 -4.01 -4.87 -5.87
C VAL A 221 -4.84 -4.82 -7.16
N PRO A 222 -4.23 -4.90 -8.35
CA PRO A 222 -4.93 -4.69 -9.63
C PRO A 222 -5.68 -5.94 -10.14
N VAL A 223 -6.55 -6.51 -9.31
CA VAL A 223 -7.26 -7.76 -9.64
C VAL A 223 -8.43 -7.53 -10.59
N ASP A 224 -8.68 -8.53 -11.43
CA ASP A 224 -9.83 -8.55 -12.34
C ASP A 224 -11.11 -8.95 -11.59
N ALA A 225 -11.79 -7.96 -11.03
CA ALA A 225 -13.09 -8.11 -10.38
C ALA A 225 -14.00 -6.93 -10.76
N PRO A 226 -14.70 -7.00 -11.91
CA PRO A 226 -15.62 -5.95 -12.36
C PRO A 226 -16.78 -5.74 -11.38
N ARG A 227 -17.00 -4.48 -10.98
CA ARG A 227 -17.99 -4.10 -9.97
C ARG A 227 -18.76 -2.88 -10.42
N PHE A 228 -20.07 -2.94 -10.27
CA PHE A 228 -21.00 -1.91 -10.71
C PHE A 228 -21.96 -1.52 -9.59
N TRP A 229 -22.57 -0.35 -9.73
CA TRP A 229 -23.63 0.18 -8.90
C TRP A 229 -24.88 0.38 -9.74
N VAL A 230 -26.04 0.05 -9.19
CA VAL A 230 -27.36 0.36 -9.76
C VAL A 230 -28.13 1.29 -8.84
N GLU A 231 -28.86 2.23 -9.43
CA GLU A 231 -29.72 3.18 -8.71
C GLU A 231 -31.03 2.53 -8.25
N ASP A 232 -31.59 3.01 -7.13
CA ASP A 232 -32.72 2.40 -6.41
C ASP A 232 -33.95 2.13 -7.26
N ASN A 233 -34.21 2.97 -8.26
CA ASN A 233 -35.37 2.87 -9.13
C ASN A 233 -35.39 1.60 -10.01
N TYR A 234 -34.27 0.88 -10.14
CA TYR A 234 -34.18 -0.38 -10.88
C TYR A 234 -34.01 -1.62 -9.97
N VAL A 235 -33.90 -1.43 -8.65
CA VAL A 235 -33.56 -2.52 -7.71
C VAL A 235 -34.66 -3.57 -7.66
N ASP A 236 -35.92 -3.17 -7.54
CA ASP A 236 -37.05 -4.11 -7.49
C ASP A 236 -37.15 -4.98 -8.75
N GLN A 237 -36.88 -4.38 -9.92
CA GLN A 237 -36.86 -5.06 -11.21
C GLN A 237 -35.72 -6.09 -11.26
N LEU A 238 -34.49 -5.70 -10.92
CA LEU A 238 -33.34 -6.61 -10.89
C LEU A 238 -33.51 -7.72 -9.84
N MET A 239 -34.11 -7.42 -8.70
CA MET A 239 -34.45 -8.41 -7.67
C MET A 239 -35.47 -9.44 -8.16
N ALA A 240 -36.48 -9.01 -8.91
CA ALA A 240 -37.46 -9.91 -9.52
C ALA A 240 -36.79 -10.83 -10.56
N LEU A 241 -35.93 -10.27 -11.42
CA LEU A 241 -35.16 -11.03 -12.40
C LEU A 241 -34.25 -12.06 -11.73
N ALA A 242 -33.50 -11.65 -10.71
CA ALA A 242 -32.60 -12.50 -9.95
C ALA A 242 -33.30 -13.67 -9.22
N LYS A 243 -34.59 -13.52 -8.87
CA LYS A 243 -35.40 -14.59 -8.27
C LYS A 243 -35.89 -15.63 -9.29
N SER A 244 -36.13 -15.22 -10.53
CA SER A 244 -36.61 -16.12 -11.60
C SER A 244 -35.56 -17.16 -12.01
N SER A 245 -34.26 -16.85 -11.83
CA SER A 245 -33.10 -17.74 -12.05
C SER A 245 -32.89 -18.24 -13.49
N THR A 246 -33.70 -17.81 -14.47
CA THR A 246 -33.59 -18.20 -15.89
C THR A 246 -33.20 -17.07 -16.83
N GLU A 247 -33.33 -15.82 -16.39
CA GLU A 247 -33.13 -14.64 -17.24
C GLU A 247 -31.66 -14.36 -17.51
N GLN A 248 -31.32 -14.24 -18.80
CA GLN A 248 -30.00 -13.86 -19.26
C GLN A 248 -29.91 -12.35 -19.41
N VAL A 249 -28.80 -11.78 -18.94
CA VAL A 249 -28.52 -10.35 -19.06
C VAL A 249 -27.14 -10.15 -19.70
N GLY A 250 -26.97 -9.04 -20.41
CA GLY A 250 -25.69 -8.61 -20.94
C GLY A 250 -25.21 -7.32 -20.30
N ILE A 251 -23.92 -7.20 -19.99
CA ILE A 251 -23.34 -5.96 -19.46
C ILE A 251 -22.27 -5.43 -20.41
N THR A 252 -22.37 -4.15 -20.73
CA THR A 252 -21.30 -3.38 -21.38
C THR A 252 -20.84 -2.31 -20.42
N ALA A 253 -19.53 -2.11 -20.28
CA ALA A 253 -18.97 -1.06 -19.42
C ALA A 253 -17.58 -0.62 -19.89
N ARG A 254 -17.30 0.68 -19.77
CA ARG A 254 -15.97 1.24 -20.05
C ARG A 254 -15.64 2.36 -19.05
N MET A 255 -14.44 2.30 -18.51
CA MET A 255 -13.83 3.31 -17.66
C MET A 255 -12.34 3.44 -18.01
N ASP A 256 -11.90 4.67 -18.23
CA ASP A 256 -10.55 4.99 -18.68
C ASP A 256 -9.83 5.85 -17.63
N TRP A 257 -8.51 5.71 -17.51
CA TRP A 257 -7.68 6.65 -16.75
C TRP A 257 -7.35 7.87 -17.63
N GLU A 258 -7.80 9.04 -17.21
CA GLU A 258 -7.68 10.29 -17.97
C GLU A 258 -7.03 11.38 -17.13
N GLU A 259 -6.17 12.16 -17.77
CA GLU A 259 -5.71 13.45 -17.24
C GLU A 259 -6.81 14.47 -17.51
N VAL A 260 -7.33 15.06 -16.44
CA VAL A 260 -8.44 16.01 -16.49
C VAL A 260 -8.08 17.29 -15.75
N PRO A 261 -8.57 18.45 -16.21
CA PRO A 261 -8.31 19.70 -15.53
C PRO A 261 -9.10 19.82 -14.22
N THR A 262 -8.50 20.51 -13.28
CA THR A 262 -9.09 20.96 -12.02
C THR A 262 -8.56 22.36 -11.70
N TRP A 263 -9.28 23.11 -10.86
CA TRP A 263 -8.98 24.53 -10.65
C TRP A 263 -8.84 24.89 -9.18
N ASN A 264 -7.84 25.70 -8.86
CA ASN A 264 -7.78 26.45 -7.60
C ASN A 264 -8.32 27.85 -7.86
N VAL A 265 -9.23 28.31 -7.00
CA VAL A 265 -9.78 29.67 -7.06
C VAL A 265 -9.44 30.38 -5.77
N TYR A 266 -8.83 31.55 -5.85
CA TYR A 266 -8.52 32.34 -4.66
C TYR A 266 -8.70 33.83 -4.89
N GLY A 267 -9.06 34.55 -3.84
CA GLY A 267 -9.22 36.00 -3.84
C GLY A 267 -8.87 36.59 -2.47
N SER A 268 -8.71 37.90 -2.41
CA SER A 268 -8.25 38.61 -1.23
C SER A 268 -9.33 39.50 -0.61
N ILE A 269 -9.21 39.72 0.70
CA ILE A 269 -9.82 40.81 1.44
C ILE A 269 -8.64 41.59 2.03
N PRO A 270 -8.35 42.80 1.52
CA PRO A 270 -7.17 43.55 1.94
C PRO A 270 -7.29 43.97 3.41
N GLY A 271 -6.16 43.88 4.12
CA GLY A 271 -6.02 44.38 5.48
C GLY A 271 -5.90 45.90 5.57
N GLU A 272 -5.69 46.40 6.79
CA GLU A 272 -5.40 47.81 7.05
C GLU A 272 -3.93 48.15 6.75
N SER A 273 -3.70 49.30 6.11
CA SER A 273 -2.36 49.82 5.83
C SER A 273 -1.65 50.42 7.05
N THR A 274 -2.23 50.27 8.25
CA THR A 274 -1.73 50.79 9.51
C THR A 274 -0.74 49.81 10.17
N PHE A 275 0.04 50.29 11.14
CA PHE A 275 0.95 49.43 11.90
C PHE A 275 0.22 48.65 13.00
N ILE A 276 0.62 47.41 13.23
CA ILE A 276 0.07 46.53 14.28
C ILE A 276 0.41 47.06 15.67
N THR A 277 1.62 47.59 15.83
CA THR A 277 2.15 48.09 17.09
C THR A 277 2.67 49.51 16.94
N GLU A 278 2.73 50.25 18.06
CA GLU A 278 3.28 51.62 18.12
C GLU A 278 4.75 51.72 17.69
N ARG A 279 5.47 50.59 17.60
CA ARG A 279 6.86 50.54 17.16
C ARG A 279 7.04 50.56 15.65
N GLU A 280 5.94 50.53 14.89
CA GLU A 280 5.93 50.60 13.42
C GLU A 280 6.77 49.53 12.72
N GLU A 281 6.91 48.34 13.34
CA GLU A 281 7.74 47.25 12.81
C GLU A 281 7.02 46.41 11.74
N ARG A 282 5.69 46.30 11.82
CA ARG A 282 4.87 45.44 10.97
C ARG A 282 3.51 46.09 10.69
N LYS A 283 3.04 46.03 9.44
CA LYS A 283 1.69 46.47 9.08
C LYS A 283 0.71 45.31 9.09
N TRP A 284 -0.57 45.61 9.21
CA TRP A 284 -1.59 44.56 9.14
C TRP A 284 -1.74 43.97 7.74
N GLU A 285 -1.64 44.81 6.70
CA GLU A 285 -1.75 44.39 5.30
C GLU A 285 -0.67 43.38 4.86
N ASP A 286 0.50 43.39 5.51
CA ASP A 286 1.63 42.49 5.20
C ASP A 286 1.49 41.08 5.79
N GLU A 287 0.61 40.90 6.77
CA GLU A 287 0.43 39.64 7.50
C GLU A 287 -0.86 38.96 7.04
N THR A 288 -0.73 37.93 6.20
CA THR A 288 -1.87 37.28 5.54
C THR A 288 -2.31 35.98 6.24
N VAL A 289 -3.61 35.84 6.49
CA VAL A 289 -4.27 34.57 6.85
C VAL A 289 -4.87 33.94 5.60
N LEU A 290 -4.50 32.70 5.27
CA LEU A 290 -5.10 31.94 4.17
C LEU A 290 -6.21 31.03 4.71
N LEU A 291 -7.45 31.32 4.37
CA LEU A 291 -8.61 30.48 4.64
C LEU A 291 -8.86 29.56 3.44
N SER A 292 -9.03 28.27 3.67
CA SER A 292 -9.21 27.30 2.58
C SER A 292 -10.29 26.27 2.87
N SER A 293 -10.96 25.83 1.81
CA SER A 293 -11.75 24.59 1.77
C SER A 293 -11.72 24.04 0.34
N PHE A 294 -12.37 22.90 0.12
CA PHE A 294 -12.42 22.24 -1.17
C PHE A 294 -13.86 22.17 -1.70
N TYR A 295 -14.01 22.15 -3.02
CA TYR A 295 -15.32 22.13 -3.67
C TYR A 295 -15.64 20.81 -4.40
N ASP A 296 -14.65 19.95 -4.60
CA ASP A 296 -14.84 18.60 -5.11
C ASP A 296 -15.56 17.70 -4.09
N ALA A 297 -16.07 16.58 -4.58
CA ALA A 297 -16.70 15.54 -3.79
C ALA A 297 -16.16 14.18 -4.19
N ILE A 298 -16.40 13.16 -3.37
CA ILE A 298 -15.90 11.82 -3.63
C ILE A 298 -16.94 10.74 -3.38
N SER A 299 -16.80 9.66 -4.14
CA SER A 299 -17.57 8.43 -4.01
C SER A 299 -16.76 7.26 -4.54
N ILE A 300 -16.95 6.08 -3.95
CA ILE A 300 -16.51 4.81 -4.51
C ILE A 300 -17.12 4.56 -5.91
N VAL A 301 -18.24 5.20 -6.24
CA VAL A 301 -18.82 5.23 -7.59
C VAL A 301 -18.56 6.61 -8.18
N PRO A 302 -17.45 6.83 -8.92
CA PRO A 302 -17.01 8.17 -9.28
C PRO A 302 -18.01 8.94 -10.15
N ALA A 303 -18.90 8.27 -10.89
CA ALA A 303 -19.98 8.92 -11.64
C ALA A 303 -21.13 9.44 -10.77
N LEU A 304 -21.23 8.98 -9.51
CA LEU A 304 -22.26 9.33 -8.53
C LEU A 304 -21.62 9.78 -7.21
N ALA A 305 -21.22 11.05 -7.15
CA ALA A 305 -20.66 11.68 -5.95
C ALA A 305 -21.42 12.98 -5.61
N PRO A 306 -22.61 12.89 -4.96
CA PRO A 306 -23.37 14.09 -4.59
C PRO A 306 -22.60 14.94 -3.55
N GLY A 307 -22.01 14.31 -2.52
CA GLY A 307 -21.04 14.96 -1.65
C GLY A 307 -21.61 16.02 -0.70
N ALA A 308 -22.81 15.82 -0.15
CA ALA A 308 -23.46 16.81 0.70
C ALA A 308 -22.64 17.14 1.96
N GLU A 309 -22.11 16.12 2.66
CA GLU A 309 -21.18 16.31 3.78
C GLU A 309 -19.89 16.99 3.31
N ASN A 310 -19.34 16.62 2.14
CA ASN A 310 -18.16 17.27 1.57
C ASN A 310 -18.37 18.78 1.27
N ALA A 311 -19.59 19.21 0.99
CA ALA A 311 -19.90 20.62 0.71
C ALA A 311 -19.94 21.51 1.96
N THR A 312 -19.99 20.93 3.16
CA THR A 312 -20.20 21.69 4.40
C THR A 312 -19.03 22.62 4.74
N GLY A 313 -17.79 22.19 4.49
CA GLY A 313 -16.58 23.00 4.66
C GLY A 313 -16.58 24.23 3.74
N LEU A 314 -16.95 24.05 2.47
CA LEU A 314 -17.06 25.15 1.51
C LEU A 314 -18.19 26.11 1.86
N ALA A 315 -19.35 25.60 2.31
CA ALA A 315 -20.43 26.45 2.79
C ALA A 315 -19.98 27.31 3.98
N ALA A 316 -19.19 26.75 4.90
CA ALA A 316 -18.59 27.48 6.01
C ALA A 316 -17.60 28.56 5.53
N LEU A 317 -16.74 28.23 4.56
CA LEU A 317 -15.79 29.17 3.97
C LEU A 317 -16.50 30.36 3.32
N LEU A 318 -17.55 30.11 2.54
CA LEU A 318 -18.32 31.16 1.84
C LEU A 318 -19.02 32.11 2.83
N GLU A 319 -19.68 31.58 3.87
CA GLU A 319 -20.29 32.41 4.91
C GLU A 319 -19.25 33.17 5.74
N THR A 320 -18.11 32.53 6.02
CA THR A 320 -17.00 33.21 6.73
C THR A 320 -16.45 34.37 5.88
N ALA A 321 -16.20 34.16 4.59
CA ALA A 321 -15.72 35.18 3.67
C ALA A 321 -16.71 36.35 3.55
N LYS A 322 -18.01 36.05 3.47
CA LYS A 322 -19.08 37.06 3.49
C LYS A 322 -19.06 37.87 4.77
N ALA A 323 -18.96 37.21 5.93
CA ALA A 323 -18.91 37.89 7.23
C ALA A 323 -17.67 38.78 7.37
N LEU A 324 -16.52 38.34 6.87
CA LEU A 324 -15.25 39.10 6.84
C LEU A 324 -15.30 40.28 5.87
N LYS A 325 -15.97 40.15 4.71
CA LYS A 325 -16.12 41.29 3.80
C LYS A 325 -16.98 42.39 4.42
N VAL A 326 -18.04 42.01 5.15
CA VAL A 326 -18.91 42.94 5.89
C VAL A 326 -18.17 43.56 7.09
N ASN A 327 -17.43 42.75 7.85
CA ASN A 327 -16.63 43.16 9.00
C ASN A 327 -15.15 43.17 8.60
N ARG A 328 -14.74 44.23 7.90
CA ARG A 328 -13.41 44.32 7.27
C ARG A 328 -12.30 43.91 8.26
N PRO A 329 -11.46 42.93 7.90
CA PRO A 329 -10.39 42.44 8.76
C PRO A 329 -9.27 43.48 8.84
N ARG A 330 -8.49 43.43 9.93
CA ARG A 330 -7.25 44.21 9.99
C ARG A 330 -6.13 43.51 9.25
N TYR A 331 -5.91 42.22 9.53
CA TYR A 331 -5.00 41.39 8.75
C TYR A 331 -5.54 41.16 7.33
N SER A 332 -4.65 41.05 6.35
CA SER A 332 -5.05 40.59 5.02
C SER A 332 -5.57 39.15 5.10
N VAL A 333 -6.68 38.88 4.42
CA VAL A 333 -7.25 37.53 4.35
C VAL A 333 -7.29 37.08 2.90
N MET A 334 -6.66 35.95 2.61
CA MET A 334 -6.83 35.25 1.34
C MET A 334 -7.84 34.12 1.54
N VAL A 335 -8.79 33.99 0.63
CA VAL A 335 -9.81 32.94 0.64
C VAL A 335 -9.57 32.07 -0.58
N MET A 336 -9.34 30.77 -0.37
CA MET A 336 -9.06 29.79 -1.42
C MET A 336 -10.07 28.65 -1.38
N ALA A 337 -10.57 28.28 -2.56
CA ALA A 337 -11.30 27.05 -2.77
C ALA A 337 -10.50 26.19 -3.73
N ASN A 338 -9.95 25.08 -3.23
CA ASN A 338 -9.15 24.17 -4.04
C ASN A 338 -9.99 23.05 -4.65
N GLY A 339 -9.56 22.56 -5.80
CA GLY A 339 -10.13 21.39 -6.46
C GLY A 339 -9.24 20.17 -6.29
N ALA A 340 -9.82 18.98 -6.38
CA ALA A 340 -9.09 17.70 -6.27
C ALA A 340 -8.44 17.46 -4.89
N HIS A 341 -9.12 17.85 -3.82
CA HIS A 341 -8.77 17.45 -2.45
C HIS A 341 -8.74 15.92 -2.31
N PHE A 342 -9.71 15.23 -2.91
CA PHE A 342 -9.80 13.77 -2.77
C PHE A 342 -8.78 12.99 -3.61
N GLN A 343 -8.11 13.61 -4.57
CA GLN A 343 -7.01 13.03 -5.35
C GLN A 343 -5.67 13.15 -4.61
N GLY A 344 -5.70 12.77 -3.32
CA GLY A 344 -4.56 12.79 -2.42
C GLY A 344 -4.10 14.20 -2.03
N LEU A 345 -5.01 15.17 -1.93
CA LEU A 345 -4.73 16.58 -1.65
C LEU A 345 -4.06 17.32 -2.83
N ALA A 346 -4.35 16.95 -4.08
CA ALA A 346 -3.66 17.48 -5.25
C ALA A 346 -3.77 19.01 -5.35
N GLY A 347 -4.96 19.59 -5.15
CA GLY A 347 -5.18 21.03 -5.27
C GLY A 347 -4.30 21.88 -4.36
N VAL A 348 -4.24 21.56 -3.06
CA VAL A 348 -3.39 22.31 -2.14
C VAL A 348 -1.90 22.07 -2.41
N ASN A 349 -1.49 20.87 -2.83
CA ASN A 349 -0.09 20.62 -3.16
C ASN A 349 0.35 21.38 -4.42
N ASP A 350 -0.51 21.48 -5.44
CA ASP A 350 -0.28 22.30 -6.64
C ASP A 350 -0.08 23.78 -6.26
N PHE A 351 -0.98 24.34 -5.44
CA PHE A 351 -0.86 25.71 -4.94
C PHE A 351 0.45 25.94 -4.17
N LEU A 352 0.80 25.02 -3.26
CA LEU A 352 2.03 25.14 -2.46
C LEU A 352 3.28 25.01 -3.33
N TYR A 353 3.29 24.11 -4.30
CA TYR A 353 4.40 23.93 -5.23
C TYR A 353 4.60 25.20 -6.09
N ARG A 354 3.52 25.77 -6.62
CA ARG A 354 3.56 26.96 -7.48
C ARG A 354 3.91 28.25 -6.73
N HIS A 355 3.49 28.40 -5.47
CA HIS A 355 3.52 29.70 -4.80
C HIS A 355 4.25 29.77 -3.47
N SER A 356 4.36 28.67 -2.72
CA SER A 356 4.67 28.77 -1.28
C SER A 356 5.42 27.55 -0.74
N ARG A 357 6.75 27.63 -0.80
CA ARG A 357 7.70 26.67 -0.21
C ARG A 357 8.62 27.38 0.79
N GLU A 358 9.07 26.69 1.83
CA GLU A 358 9.99 27.26 2.83
C GLU A 358 11.47 26.92 2.58
N SER A 359 11.77 25.89 1.79
CA SER A 359 13.17 25.62 1.44
C SER A 359 13.73 26.70 0.51
N GLU A 360 14.99 27.08 0.73
CA GLU A 360 15.70 28.04 -0.12
C GLU A 360 15.71 27.58 -1.59
N HIS A 361 15.99 26.28 -1.83
CA HIS A 361 15.98 25.67 -3.16
C HIS A 361 14.68 25.94 -3.92
N PHE A 362 13.51 25.62 -3.34
CA PHE A 362 12.24 25.82 -4.04
C PHE A 362 11.82 27.29 -4.07
N GLN A 363 12.21 28.11 -3.09
CA GLN A 363 11.97 29.54 -3.15
C GLN A 363 12.71 30.21 -4.32
N GLU A 364 13.89 29.74 -4.68
CA GLU A 364 14.63 30.24 -5.84
C GLU A 364 13.99 29.81 -7.17
N LEU A 365 13.30 28.67 -7.20
CA LEU A 365 12.60 28.16 -8.39
C LEU A 365 11.25 28.85 -8.65
N ILE A 366 10.59 29.35 -7.60
CA ILE A 366 9.31 30.05 -7.74
C ILE A 366 9.54 31.48 -8.25
N PRO A 367 8.94 31.89 -9.38
CA PRO A 367 9.03 33.27 -9.87
C PRO A 367 8.51 34.28 -8.83
N GLU A 368 9.19 35.41 -8.67
CA GLU A 368 8.83 36.43 -7.65
C GLU A 368 7.38 36.92 -7.76
N ASP A 369 6.84 37.04 -8.97
CA ASP A 369 5.44 37.45 -9.23
C ASP A 369 4.41 36.36 -8.90
N GLN A 370 4.86 35.12 -8.71
CA GLN A 370 4.05 33.98 -8.29
C GLN A 370 4.21 33.67 -6.79
N LYS A 371 5.14 34.30 -6.06
CA LYS A 371 5.30 34.02 -4.63
C LYS A 371 4.09 34.53 -3.84
N ILE A 372 3.47 33.63 -3.08
CA ILE A 372 2.42 33.98 -2.12
C ILE A 372 2.93 33.66 -0.72
N ASN A 373 3.12 34.70 0.09
CA ASN A 373 3.54 34.56 1.47
C ASN A 373 2.34 34.75 2.41
N PHE A 374 1.87 33.66 3.01
CA PHE A 374 0.87 33.69 4.07
C PHE A 374 1.50 33.24 5.40
N ARG A 375 1.01 33.80 6.50
CA ARG A 375 1.52 33.54 7.85
C ARG A 375 0.91 32.29 8.48
N LEU A 376 -0.39 32.08 8.26
CA LEU A 376 -1.15 30.93 8.77
C LEU A 376 -2.18 30.47 7.74
N PHE A 377 -2.22 29.17 7.51
CA PHE A 377 -3.32 28.49 6.80
C PHE A 377 -4.36 27.98 7.79
N VAL A 378 -5.65 28.21 7.50
CA VAL A 378 -6.79 27.67 8.23
C VAL A 378 -7.72 26.95 7.26
N GLY A 379 -7.73 25.63 7.31
CA GLY A 379 -8.62 24.79 6.50
C GLY A 379 -9.99 24.59 7.16
N PHE A 380 -11.06 24.50 6.37
CA PHE A 380 -12.40 24.10 6.80
C PHE A 380 -12.72 22.71 6.23
N ASP A 381 -12.89 21.72 7.13
CA ASP A 381 -13.28 20.36 6.78
C ASP A 381 -14.29 19.84 7.81
N LEU A 382 -15.54 20.29 7.65
CA LEU A 382 -16.64 20.06 8.59
C LEU A 382 -17.46 18.82 8.23
N SER A 383 -18.26 18.38 9.19
CA SER A 383 -19.27 17.32 9.10
C SER A 383 -20.47 17.76 9.93
N SER A 384 -21.68 17.43 9.47
CA SER A 384 -22.91 17.83 10.16
C SER A 384 -23.26 16.94 11.37
N GLU A 385 -22.53 15.84 11.58
CA GLU A 385 -22.83 14.83 12.61
C GLU A 385 -22.81 15.39 14.05
N LEU A 386 -22.00 16.42 14.34
CA LEU A 386 -21.92 17.08 15.65
C LEU A 386 -21.97 18.59 15.53
N ASP A 387 -22.20 19.32 16.63
CA ASP A 387 -22.34 20.78 16.64
C ASP A 387 -21.10 21.56 17.12
N GLN A 388 -20.00 20.85 17.39
CA GLN A 388 -18.73 21.43 17.83
C GLN A 388 -17.69 21.41 16.71
N VAL A 389 -16.77 22.37 16.75
CA VAL A 389 -15.59 22.41 15.86
C VAL A 389 -14.31 22.20 16.68
N ALA A 390 -13.28 21.61 16.10
CA ALA A 390 -12.00 21.45 16.74
C ALA A 390 -10.85 21.92 15.85
N SER A 391 -9.83 22.50 16.47
CA SER A 391 -8.58 22.84 15.78
C SER A 391 -7.63 21.64 15.79
N PHE A 392 -7.26 21.17 14.60
CA PHE A 392 -6.30 20.09 14.40
C PHE A 392 -4.99 20.60 13.79
N SER A 393 -3.88 20.20 14.40
CA SER A 393 -2.53 20.26 13.83
C SER A 393 -2.16 18.97 13.12
N HIS A 394 -2.82 17.85 13.40
CA HIS A 394 -2.53 16.54 12.81
C HIS A 394 -3.71 16.03 12.00
N GLY A 395 -3.41 15.46 10.84
CA GLY A 395 -4.27 14.50 10.16
C GLY A 395 -3.57 13.15 10.09
N THR A 396 -4.02 12.27 9.20
CA THR A 396 -3.51 10.90 9.07
C THR A 396 -3.06 10.53 7.66
N PHE A 397 -3.09 11.48 6.72
CA PHE A 397 -2.70 11.23 5.34
C PHE A 397 -1.16 11.22 5.18
N ILE A 398 -0.50 12.32 5.55
CA ILE A 398 0.98 12.40 5.55
C ILE A 398 1.56 11.78 6.83
N ASN A 399 0.73 11.63 7.87
CA ASN A 399 1.06 11.01 9.15
C ASN A 399 0.35 9.65 9.37
N PRO A 400 0.62 8.61 8.57
CA PRO A 400 -0.15 7.37 8.58
C PRO A 400 0.01 6.53 9.86
N ASN A 401 1.08 6.77 10.63
CA ASN A 401 1.37 6.10 11.90
C ASN A 401 0.71 6.78 13.11
N TRP A 402 -0.08 7.83 12.89
CA TRP A 402 -0.70 8.63 13.96
C TRP A 402 0.35 9.13 14.96
N ALA A 403 1.53 9.53 14.49
CA ALA A 403 2.58 10.02 15.39
C ALA A 403 2.18 11.40 15.92
N THR A 404 2.41 11.65 17.21
CA THR A 404 2.24 13.01 17.76
C THR A 404 3.53 13.78 17.56
N ASN A 405 3.46 14.90 16.85
CA ASN A 405 4.59 15.81 16.72
C ASN A 405 4.50 16.95 17.75
N ASN A 406 5.28 16.83 18.84
CA ASN A 406 5.30 17.85 19.90
C ASN A 406 5.85 19.20 19.41
N TYR A 407 6.71 19.21 18.39
CA TYR A 407 7.24 20.45 17.82
C TYR A 407 6.12 21.26 17.14
N GLU A 408 5.32 20.60 16.28
CA GLU A 408 4.13 21.19 15.66
C GLU A 408 3.12 21.65 16.71
N ASN A 409 2.85 20.83 17.73
CA ASN A 409 1.91 21.20 18.78
C ASN A 409 2.37 22.44 19.55
N ASN A 410 3.66 22.52 19.92
CA ASN A 410 4.18 23.68 20.63
C ASN A 410 4.11 24.97 19.79
N LEU A 411 4.24 24.84 18.46
CA LEU A 411 4.14 25.96 17.53
C LEU A 411 2.68 26.40 17.35
N LEU A 412 1.74 25.45 17.19
CA LEU A 412 0.38 25.72 16.73
C LEU A 412 -0.67 25.79 17.86
N ALA A 413 -0.42 25.21 19.03
CA ALA A 413 -1.35 25.25 20.17
C ALA A 413 -1.76 26.66 20.62
N PRO A 414 -0.91 27.70 20.53
CA PRO A 414 -1.32 29.07 20.85
C PRO A 414 -2.53 29.56 20.02
N TYR A 415 -2.67 29.14 18.76
CA TYR A 415 -3.81 29.50 17.92
C TYR A 415 -5.10 28.86 18.44
N ALA A 416 -5.08 27.55 18.72
CA ALA A 416 -6.22 26.84 19.29
C ALA A 416 -6.65 27.39 20.67
N LYS A 417 -5.68 27.81 21.49
CA LYS A 417 -5.95 28.49 22.76
C LYS A 417 -6.64 29.84 22.55
N LYS A 418 -6.14 30.68 21.62
CA LYS A 418 -6.77 31.98 21.30
C LYS A 418 -8.20 31.80 20.80
N PHE A 419 -8.44 30.80 19.98
CA PHE A 419 -9.78 30.42 19.51
C PHE A 419 -10.74 30.06 20.66
N ASN A 420 -10.29 29.29 21.65
CA ASN A 420 -11.06 29.07 22.88
C ASN A 420 -11.35 30.39 23.62
N ASP A 421 -10.33 31.24 23.78
CA ASP A 421 -10.46 32.51 24.49
C ASP A 421 -11.46 33.45 23.78
N TYR A 422 -11.45 33.49 22.44
CA TYR A 422 -12.40 34.27 21.64
C TYR A 422 -13.83 33.76 21.81
N LEU A 423 -14.05 32.44 21.67
CA LEU A 423 -15.40 31.89 21.80
C LEU A 423 -15.95 31.98 23.22
N SER A 424 -15.10 31.94 24.24
CA SER A 424 -15.55 32.16 25.62
C SER A 424 -16.18 33.55 25.84
N LYS A 425 -15.78 34.54 25.02
CA LYS A 425 -16.34 35.90 25.03
C LYS A 425 -17.59 36.03 24.15
N ILE A 426 -17.60 35.41 22.98
CA ILE A 426 -18.74 35.46 22.04
C ILE A 426 -19.92 34.63 22.57
N TYR A 427 -19.64 33.42 23.06
CA TYR A 427 -20.61 32.45 23.55
C TYR A 427 -20.29 32.03 25.00
N PRO A 428 -20.50 32.93 25.98
CA PRO A 428 -20.25 32.61 27.37
C PRO A 428 -21.12 31.43 27.83
N ASN A 429 -20.52 30.50 28.58
CA ASN A 429 -21.13 29.27 29.10
C ASN A 429 -21.41 28.16 28.06
N GLU A 430 -20.97 28.32 26.80
CA GLU A 430 -21.07 27.28 25.79
C GLU A 430 -19.68 26.80 25.36
N VAL A 431 -19.50 25.49 25.23
CA VAL A 431 -18.27 24.91 24.68
C VAL A 431 -18.53 24.57 23.21
N ARG A 432 -18.17 25.48 22.31
CA ARG A 432 -18.36 25.31 20.86
C ARG A 432 -17.09 24.90 20.11
N HIS A 433 -15.91 25.10 20.71
CA HIS A 433 -14.62 24.73 20.14
C HIS A 433 -13.85 23.79 21.07
N LEU A 434 -13.14 22.83 20.48
CA LEU A 434 -12.21 21.94 21.18
C LEU A 434 -10.78 22.16 20.67
N ASP A 435 -9.84 22.29 21.60
CA ASP A 435 -8.41 22.25 21.27
C ASP A 435 -7.97 20.79 21.10
N ALA A 436 -7.86 20.35 19.85
CA ALA A 436 -7.29 19.05 19.51
C ALA A 436 -5.77 19.12 19.24
N ILE A 437 -5.13 20.28 19.32
CA ILE A 437 -3.66 20.43 19.16
C ILE A 437 -2.95 20.08 20.47
N ALA A 438 -3.38 20.70 21.58
CA ALA A 438 -2.85 20.47 22.92
C ALA A 438 -3.96 20.20 23.96
N PRO A 439 -4.77 19.13 23.77
CA PRO A 439 -5.86 18.80 24.69
C PRO A 439 -5.34 18.51 26.11
N PRO A 440 -6.01 18.99 27.17
CA PRO A 440 -5.50 18.91 28.54
C PRO A 440 -5.54 17.50 29.16
N LYS A 441 -6.45 16.62 28.73
CA LYS A 441 -6.65 15.26 29.31
C LYS A 441 -6.78 14.15 28.26
N ARG A 442 -6.58 14.48 26.98
CA ARG A 442 -6.75 13.57 25.84
C ARG A 442 -5.58 13.74 24.89
N THR A 443 -5.58 13.01 23.80
CA THR A 443 -4.73 13.25 22.63
C THR A 443 -5.62 13.63 21.44
N TRP A 444 -5.06 14.28 20.44
CA TRP A 444 -5.77 14.63 19.19
C TRP A 444 -6.48 13.43 18.56
N LYS A 445 -5.87 12.25 18.67
CA LYS A 445 -6.38 10.95 18.19
C LYS A 445 -7.75 10.60 18.77
N ASN A 446 -8.03 11.00 20.01
CA ASN A 446 -9.32 10.70 20.65
C ASN A 446 -10.49 11.45 20.01
N TYR A 447 -10.21 12.47 19.20
CA TYR A 447 -11.20 13.24 18.45
C TYR A 447 -11.27 12.83 16.97
N MET A 448 -10.58 11.76 16.57
CA MET A 448 -10.52 11.30 15.19
C MET A 448 -10.76 9.79 15.16
N PRO A 449 -12.03 9.32 15.09
CA PRO A 449 -12.36 7.90 15.17
C PRO A 449 -12.08 7.16 13.85
N ILE A 450 -12.04 7.89 12.73
CA ILE A 450 -11.64 7.41 11.41
C ILE A 450 -10.41 8.18 10.92
N ARG A 451 -9.68 7.64 9.96
CA ARG A 451 -8.57 8.36 9.31
C ARG A 451 -9.12 9.51 8.46
N LEU A 452 -8.59 10.72 8.65
CA LEU A 452 -8.89 11.90 7.85
C LEU A 452 -7.61 12.46 7.23
N GLY A 453 -7.71 12.94 5.99
CA GLY A 453 -6.64 13.69 5.32
C GLY A 453 -7.00 15.18 5.29
N PHE A 454 -6.12 16.04 5.80
CA PHE A 454 -6.36 17.48 5.83
C PHE A 454 -5.39 18.25 4.93
N ASP A 455 -5.87 19.28 4.24
CA ASP A 455 -5.02 20.19 3.44
C ASP A 455 -3.87 20.80 4.25
N SER A 456 -4.12 21.09 5.53
CA SER A 456 -3.10 21.64 6.42
C SER A 456 -1.93 20.68 6.66
N GLU A 457 -2.08 19.38 6.41
CA GLU A 457 -0.96 18.43 6.44
C GLU A 457 0.08 18.81 5.37
N SER A 458 -0.35 19.05 4.13
CA SER A 458 0.53 19.48 3.04
C SER A 458 1.19 20.83 3.31
N VAL A 459 0.45 21.77 3.89
CA VAL A 459 0.98 23.09 4.27
C VAL A 459 2.14 22.95 5.27
N LYS A 460 1.94 22.17 6.34
CA LYS A 460 3.01 21.90 7.31
C LYS A 460 4.15 21.10 6.71
N PHE A 461 3.84 20.19 5.79
CA PHE A 461 4.83 19.35 5.14
C PHE A 461 5.85 20.17 4.34
N VAL A 462 5.43 21.29 3.75
CA VAL A 462 6.33 22.24 3.06
C VAL A 462 6.87 23.36 3.97
N GLY A 463 6.75 23.20 5.29
CA GLY A 463 7.34 24.10 6.29
C GLY A 463 6.47 25.30 6.71
N LYS A 464 5.24 25.43 6.20
CA LYS A 464 4.33 26.53 6.54
C LYS A 464 3.47 26.22 7.76
N GLU A 465 3.01 27.24 8.48
CA GLU A 465 2.08 27.05 9.61
C GLU A 465 0.65 26.81 9.09
N GLY A 466 0.03 25.71 9.53
CA GLY A 466 -1.32 25.35 9.09
C GLY A 466 -2.12 24.53 10.09
N ILE A 467 -3.37 24.95 10.32
CA ILE A 467 -4.36 24.25 11.16
C ILE A 467 -5.62 23.95 10.35
N THR A 468 -6.38 22.94 10.76
CA THR A 468 -7.71 22.64 10.20
C THR A 468 -8.78 22.77 11.28
N LEU A 469 -9.83 23.51 10.98
CA LEU A 469 -11.08 23.51 11.72
C LEU A 469 -11.94 22.37 11.17
N ALA A 470 -12.04 21.30 11.96
CA ALA A 470 -12.79 20.11 11.59
C ALA A 470 -13.74 19.68 12.71
N THR A 471 -14.84 19.02 12.34
CA THR A 471 -15.76 18.42 13.31
C THR A 471 -15.06 17.26 14.02
N PRO A 472 -14.94 17.28 15.36
CA PRO A 472 -14.31 16.20 16.11
C PRO A 472 -15.22 14.97 16.18
N SER A 473 -14.68 13.79 16.46
CA SER A 473 -15.43 12.58 16.87
C SER A 473 -16.52 12.11 15.89
N THR A 474 -16.41 12.46 14.60
CA THR A 474 -17.32 12.06 13.51
C THR A 474 -16.77 10.85 12.74
N ILE A 475 -17.66 9.95 12.32
CA ILE A 475 -17.31 8.80 11.47
C ILE A 475 -17.57 9.06 9.98
N ARG A 476 -18.18 10.21 9.64
CA ARG A 476 -18.54 10.62 8.28
C ARG A 476 -19.30 9.51 7.55
N GLU A 477 -20.39 9.06 8.15
CA GLU A 477 -21.08 7.80 7.84
C GLU A 477 -21.33 7.58 6.34
N ARG A 478 -21.67 8.64 5.59
CA ARG A 478 -22.04 8.55 4.16
C ARG A 478 -20.98 9.10 3.21
N VAL A 479 -19.89 9.70 3.70
CA VAL A 479 -18.83 10.24 2.83
C VAL A 479 -18.21 9.11 2.01
N ASP A 480 -17.82 9.41 0.77
CA ASP A 480 -17.26 8.43 -0.19
C ASP A 480 -18.27 7.38 -0.66
N THR A 481 -19.57 7.71 -0.63
CA THR A 481 -20.65 6.84 -1.09
C THR A 481 -21.62 7.56 -2.05
N PRO A 482 -22.39 6.82 -2.86
CA PRO A 482 -23.45 7.40 -3.70
C PRO A 482 -24.61 8.04 -2.93
N VAL A 483 -24.69 7.82 -1.61
CA VAL A 483 -25.84 8.21 -0.77
C VAL A 483 -25.55 9.44 0.10
N ASP A 484 -24.41 10.12 -0.08
CA ASP A 484 -24.08 11.39 0.59
C ASP A 484 -24.95 12.56 0.08
N ARG A 485 -26.23 12.55 0.46
CA ARG A 485 -27.29 13.46 -0.02
C ARG A 485 -27.64 14.52 1.02
N ALA A 486 -28.11 15.68 0.56
CA ALA A 486 -28.44 16.83 1.40
C ALA A 486 -29.51 16.56 2.47
N GLU A 487 -30.40 15.59 2.25
CA GLU A 487 -31.44 15.20 3.21
C GLU A 487 -30.89 14.59 4.51
N PHE A 488 -29.65 14.06 4.48
CA PHE A 488 -28.99 13.50 5.66
C PHE A 488 -28.16 14.53 6.45
N VAL A 489 -28.00 15.75 5.92
CA VAL A 489 -27.21 16.80 6.56
C VAL A 489 -28.01 17.43 7.72
N ASN A 490 -27.43 17.42 8.91
CA ASN A 490 -27.97 18.13 10.06
C ASN A 490 -27.56 19.61 10.03
N PHE A 491 -28.39 20.43 9.38
CA PHE A 491 -28.09 21.85 9.24
C PHE A 491 -28.07 22.62 10.57
N GLY A 492 -28.81 22.17 11.60
CA GLY A 492 -28.78 22.80 12.93
C GLY A 492 -27.41 22.69 13.60
N ASN A 493 -26.78 21.52 13.48
CA ASN A 493 -25.41 21.30 13.93
C ASN A 493 -24.42 22.13 13.10
N LEU A 494 -24.58 22.11 11.77
CA LEU A 494 -23.69 22.83 10.86
C LEU A 494 -23.72 24.35 11.14
N VAL A 495 -24.89 24.95 11.33
CA VAL A 495 -25.04 26.39 11.67
C VAL A 495 -24.22 26.74 12.91
N LYS A 496 -24.31 25.95 13.98
CA LYS A 496 -23.55 26.21 15.22
C LYS A 496 -22.04 26.18 14.97
N GLN A 497 -21.56 25.22 14.20
CA GLN A 497 -20.15 25.11 13.84
C GLN A 497 -19.69 26.31 13.00
N VAL A 498 -20.43 26.67 11.94
CA VAL A 498 -20.07 27.80 11.06
C VAL A 498 -20.05 29.11 11.84
N ARG A 499 -21.03 29.33 12.73
CA ARG A 499 -21.05 30.51 13.61
C ARG A 499 -19.86 30.56 14.57
N ALA A 500 -19.48 29.43 15.15
CA ALA A 500 -18.31 29.33 16.00
C ALA A 500 -17.02 29.63 15.22
N SER A 501 -16.81 28.96 14.08
CA SER A 501 -15.64 29.16 13.22
C SER A 501 -15.52 30.60 12.72
N THR A 502 -16.62 31.17 12.23
CA THR A 502 -16.64 32.57 11.76
C THR A 502 -16.35 33.55 12.89
N GLY A 503 -16.93 33.32 14.08
CA GLY A 503 -16.72 34.19 15.24
C GLY A 503 -15.27 34.19 15.73
N MET A 504 -14.63 33.00 15.75
CA MET A 504 -13.20 32.88 16.06
C MET A 504 -12.34 33.67 15.08
N LEU A 505 -12.65 33.55 13.77
CA LEU A 505 -11.86 34.19 12.73
C LEU A 505 -12.06 35.70 12.69
N LEU A 506 -13.29 36.21 12.87
CA LEU A 506 -13.56 37.65 13.00
C LEU A 506 -12.76 38.28 14.14
N LYS A 507 -12.60 37.58 15.27
CA LYS A 507 -11.73 38.02 16.37
C LYS A 507 -10.25 37.90 16.03
N ALA A 508 -9.83 36.80 15.41
CA ALA A 508 -8.44 36.52 15.08
C ALA A 508 -7.85 37.57 14.13
N VAL A 509 -8.62 37.98 13.12
CA VAL A 509 -8.17 38.92 12.08
C VAL A 509 -8.07 40.38 12.57
N GLU A 510 -8.49 40.67 13.80
CA GLU A 510 -8.43 41.99 14.45
C GLU A 510 -7.48 42.02 15.66
N ASP A 511 -6.98 40.86 16.12
CA ASP A 511 -6.17 40.74 17.34
C ASP A 511 -4.67 40.95 17.03
N PRO A 512 -4.04 42.03 17.53
CA PRO A 512 -2.64 42.35 17.23
C PRO A 512 -1.65 41.32 17.80
N GLU A 513 -2.09 40.50 18.76
CA GLU A 513 -1.29 39.44 19.35
C GLU A 513 -1.57 38.08 18.70
N PHE A 514 -2.46 37.99 17.69
CA PHE A 514 -2.86 36.70 17.09
C PHE A 514 -1.65 35.90 16.61
N PHE A 515 -0.77 36.55 15.85
CA PHE A 515 0.51 35.97 15.45
C PHE A 515 1.57 36.19 16.52
N ARG A 516 2.05 35.08 17.10
CA ARG A 516 3.19 35.12 17.99
C ARG A 516 4.50 35.22 17.19
N VAL A 517 5.46 35.98 17.73
CA VAL A 517 6.87 35.91 17.30
C VAL A 517 7.47 34.63 17.89
N SER A 518 7.51 33.56 17.10
CA SER A 518 8.17 32.30 17.44
C SER A 518 9.54 32.23 16.74
N LYS A 519 10.55 31.69 17.43
CA LYS A 519 11.83 31.31 16.79
C LYS A 519 11.76 29.93 16.13
N LEU A 520 10.71 29.15 16.42
CA LEU A 520 10.49 27.84 15.84
C LEU A 520 9.93 28.02 14.43
N LYS A 521 10.54 27.35 13.44
CA LYS A 521 10.05 27.25 12.07
C LYS A 521 9.89 25.77 11.70
N LEU A 522 8.87 25.43 10.93
CA LEU A 522 8.75 24.08 10.39
C LEU A 522 9.74 23.93 9.23
N GLN A 523 10.22 22.71 9.03
CA GLN A 523 11.09 22.39 7.91
C GLN A 523 10.25 22.01 6.70
N ASP A 524 10.66 22.42 5.50
CA ASP A 524 10.15 21.88 4.25
C ASP A 524 10.71 20.46 4.04
N LEU A 525 9.80 19.50 4.00
CA LEU A 525 10.08 18.06 3.86
C LEU A 525 9.61 17.53 2.49
N GLY A 526 9.05 18.39 1.64
CA GLY A 526 8.60 18.04 0.31
C GLY A 526 9.76 17.91 -0.67
N HIS A 527 9.73 16.85 -1.48
CA HIS A 527 10.64 16.67 -2.61
C HIS A 527 9.84 16.29 -3.85
N SER A 528 10.38 16.61 -5.02
CA SER A 528 9.78 16.25 -6.30
C SER A 528 10.39 14.94 -6.83
N LEU A 529 9.61 14.18 -7.57
CA LEU A 529 10.06 12.98 -8.27
C LEU A 529 9.64 13.07 -9.73
N LYS A 530 10.61 12.99 -10.64
CA LYS A 530 10.40 12.89 -12.08
C LYS A 530 10.90 11.54 -12.57
N GLY A 531 10.40 11.05 -13.68
CA GLY A 531 10.98 9.85 -14.25
C GLY A 531 10.50 9.52 -15.65
N ARG A 532 11.03 8.42 -16.18
CA ARG A 532 10.67 7.91 -17.52
C ARG A 532 10.34 6.42 -17.46
N ILE A 533 9.24 6.05 -18.10
CA ILE A 533 8.77 4.66 -18.23
C ILE A 533 9.12 4.14 -19.62
N LEU A 534 9.84 3.02 -19.66
CA LEU A 534 10.40 2.47 -20.90
C LEU A 534 10.11 0.96 -21.05
N TRP A 535 10.07 0.48 -22.29
CA TRP A 535 10.30 -0.94 -22.59
C TRP A 535 11.78 -1.19 -22.90
N PHE A 536 12.21 -2.42 -22.61
CA PHE A 536 13.53 -2.90 -23.01
C PHE A 536 13.43 -3.80 -24.25
N GLU A 537 13.33 -3.18 -25.42
CA GLU A 537 13.33 -3.92 -26.70
C GLU A 537 14.77 -4.08 -27.23
N ARG A 538 15.33 -5.30 -27.17
CA ARG A 538 16.72 -5.57 -27.58
C ARG A 538 17.00 -5.35 -29.07
N ASP A 539 15.97 -5.44 -29.89
CA ASP A 539 16.06 -5.13 -31.33
C ASP A 539 16.30 -3.64 -31.59
N VAL A 540 15.95 -2.79 -30.62
CA VAL A 540 16.17 -1.34 -30.66
C VAL A 540 17.54 -0.97 -30.08
N ASP A 541 17.85 -1.44 -28.88
CA ASP A 541 19.15 -1.26 -28.22
C ASP A 541 19.41 -2.46 -27.32
N PHE A 542 20.54 -3.15 -27.55
CA PHE A 542 20.85 -4.39 -26.86
C PHE A 542 21.31 -4.19 -25.40
N ALA A 543 21.68 -2.96 -25.02
CA ALA A 543 22.39 -2.65 -23.78
C ALA A 543 21.54 -1.83 -22.80
N ILE A 544 20.70 -0.92 -23.29
CA ILE A 544 19.88 -0.04 -22.44
C ILE A 544 18.44 0.10 -22.95
N PRO A 545 17.44 0.23 -22.06
CA PRO A 545 16.07 0.48 -22.46
C PRO A 545 15.92 1.87 -23.09
N ARG A 546 15.15 1.97 -24.20
CA ARG A 546 14.99 3.23 -24.95
C ARG A 546 13.58 3.51 -25.45
N VAL A 547 12.68 2.53 -25.47
CA VAL A 547 11.37 2.72 -26.10
C VAL A 547 10.40 3.29 -25.07
N PRO A 548 9.92 4.55 -25.21
CA PRO A 548 9.06 5.14 -24.20
C PRO A 548 7.65 4.53 -24.21
N VAL A 549 7.07 4.40 -23.02
CA VAL A 549 5.69 3.95 -22.83
C VAL A 549 4.80 5.17 -22.64
N ALA A 550 4.09 5.55 -23.70
CA ALA A 550 3.14 6.66 -23.69
C ALA A 550 1.83 6.30 -22.99
N GLY A 551 1.30 7.20 -22.15
CA GLY A 551 0.00 7.05 -21.50
C GLY A 551 -0.09 5.95 -20.43
N ALA A 552 1.05 5.46 -19.91
CA ALA A 552 1.08 4.52 -18.80
C ALA A 552 0.60 5.19 -17.51
N VAL A 553 -0.14 4.45 -16.69
CA VAL A 553 -0.60 4.91 -15.37
C VAL A 553 0.50 4.64 -14.37
N VAL A 554 1.09 5.69 -13.81
CA VAL A 554 2.20 5.64 -12.85
C VAL A 554 1.66 5.89 -11.47
N THR A 555 2.02 5.04 -10.51
CA THR A 555 1.43 5.09 -9.18
C THR A 555 2.45 4.93 -8.07
N TYR A 556 2.14 5.48 -6.92
CA TYR A 556 2.71 5.04 -5.65
C TYR A 556 1.67 5.09 -4.55
N GLN A 557 1.78 4.15 -3.61
CA GLN A 557 0.82 3.98 -2.52
C GLN A 557 1.34 4.70 -1.27
N GLN A 558 0.55 5.62 -0.70
CA GLN A 558 0.87 6.19 0.61
C GLN A 558 0.96 5.08 1.65
N PRO A 559 1.95 5.14 2.57
CA PRO A 559 2.08 4.15 3.61
C PRO A 559 0.85 4.10 4.51
N GLY A 560 0.55 2.92 5.04
CA GLY A 560 -0.57 2.72 5.95
C GLY A 560 -1.47 1.58 5.48
N PRO A 561 -2.38 1.11 6.34
CA PRO A 561 -3.21 -0.05 6.05
C PRO A 561 -4.49 0.27 5.28
N VAL A 562 -4.70 1.51 4.80
CA VAL A 562 -5.98 1.92 4.20
C VAL A 562 -5.82 2.48 2.79
N ALA A 563 -6.82 2.21 1.95
CA ALA A 563 -6.92 2.75 0.59
C ALA A 563 -7.48 4.19 0.54
N SER A 564 -8.07 4.67 1.65
CA SER A 564 -8.59 6.03 1.75
C SER A 564 -8.56 6.57 3.18
N CYS A 565 -8.31 7.88 3.32
CA CYS A 565 -8.41 8.63 4.58
C CYS A 565 -9.60 9.59 4.52
N GLY A 566 -10.80 9.12 4.88
CA GLY A 566 -12.00 9.96 4.89
C GLY A 566 -12.44 10.42 3.51
N GLY A 567 -12.19 9.60 2.49
CA GLY A 567 -12.44 9.90 1.07
C GLY A 567 -11.15 10.21 0.29
N VAL A 568 -10.12 10.78 0.95
CA VAL A 568 -8.86 11.13 0.28
C VAL A 568 -8.15 9.86 -0.16
N ARG A 569 -7.89 9.71 -1.46
CA ARG A 569 -7.26 8.51 -2.06
C ARG A 569 -5.80 8.42 -1.66
N THR A 570 -5.38 7.25 -1.18
CA THR A 570 -3.98 7.00 -0.77
C THR A 570 -3.12 6.45 -1.90
N LEU A 571 -3.73 5.94 -2.99
CA LEU A 571 -3.05 5.67 -4.24
C LEU A 571 -2.85 7.00 -5.00
N ILE A 572 -1.60 7.46 -5.08
CA ILE A 572 -1.24 8.64 -5.86
C ILE A 572 -1.00 8.20 -7.29
N VAL A 573 -1.58 8.92 -8.24
CA VAL A 573 -1.60 8.54 -9.65
C VAL A 573 -1.16 9.72 -10.50
N ASP A 574 -0.28 9.43 -11.45
CA ASP A 574 0.05 10.28 -12.58
C ASP A 574 -0.02 9.45 -13.88
N LYS A 575 0.09 10.10 -15.03
CA LYS A 575 0.06 9.44 -16.34
C LYS A 575 1.25 9.89 -17.17
N THR A 576 1.88 8.96 -17.87
CA THR A 576 3.03 9.33 -18.69
C THR A 576 2.62 10.16 -19.90
N THR A 577 3.45 11.15 -20.21
CA THR A 577 3.29 12.01 -21.37
C THR A 577 3.10 11.20 -22.66
N SER A 578 2.13 11.64 -23.46
CA SER A 578 1.83 11.04 -24.75
C SER A 578 2.78 11.56 -25.83
N GLY A 579 3.07 10.71 -26.81
CA GLY A 579 3.93 11.09 -27.93
C GLY A 579 4.39 9.87 -28.74
N PRO A 580 5.31 10.08 -29.70
CA PRO A 580 5.77 9.03 -30.59
C PRO A 580 6.55 7.89 -29.91
N LYS A 581 6.57 6.72 -30.56
CA LYS A 581 7.31 5.52 -30.12
C LYS A 581 8.52 5.24 -31.01
N TYR A 582 9.58 4.67 -30.43
CA TYR A 582 10.78 4.27 -31.17
C TYR A 582 10.67 2.82 -31.65
N THR A 583 10.81 2.57 -32.96
CA THR A 583 11.01 1.22 -33.53
C THR A 583 12.10 1.30 -34.59
N GLY A 584 13.21 0.56 -34.39
CA GLY A 584 14.50 0.83 -35.04
C GLY A 584 14.62 0.44 -36.51
N ASP A 585 14.97 1.41 -37.36
CA ASP A 585 15.89 1.24 -38.48
C ASP A 585 16.79 2.49 -38.55
N SER A 586 18.09 2.30 -38.80
CA SER A 586 19.10 3.37 -38.78
C SER A 586 19.29 4.06 -40.14
N ALA A 587 18.66 3.53 -41.19
CA ALA A 587 18.73 4.07 -42.56
C ALA A 587 17.42 4.74 -43.04
N ARG A 588 16.33 4.57 -42.29
CA ARG A 588 15.03 5.23 -42.52
C ARG A 588 14.52 5.67 -41.15
N GLY A 589 14.37 6.98 -40.96
CA GLY A 589 14.01 7.58 -39.67
C GLY A 589 12.72 7.01 -39.06
N PRO A 590 12.44 7.33 -37.78
CA PRO A 590 11.26 6.84 -37.09
C PRO A 590 10.02 7.19 -37.90
N GLU A 591 9.09 6.26 -38.10
CA GLU A 591 7.74 6.57 -38.60
C GLU A 591 6.95 7.49 -37.63
N PHE A 592 7.56 7.97 -36.55
CA PHE A 592 6.94 8.54 -35.36
C PHE A 592 7.80 9.69 -34.77
N GLY A 593 7.80 10.89 -35.35
CA GLY A 593 8.30 12.12 -34.69
C GLY A 593 9.83 12.30 -34.56
N THR A 594 10.22 13.46 -34.03
CA THR A 594 11.61 13.91 -33.83
C THR A 594 12.22 13.34 -32.54
N GLN A 595 13.56 13.38 -32.41
CA GLN A 595 14.24 12.94 -31.20
C GLN A 595 13.75 13.69 -29.95
N ASP A 596 13.51 15.00 -30.08
CA ASP A 596 12.99 15.84 -28.99
C ASP A 596 11.58 15.40 -28.55
N GLU A 597 10.71 15.02 -29.50
CA GLU A 597 9.37 14.53 -29.21
C GLU A 597 9.41 13.17 -28.49
N VAL A 598 10.31 12.27 -28.91
CA VAL A 598 10.50 10.97 -28.25
C VAL A 598 11.06 11.15 -26.84
N ASP A 599 11.99 12.09 -26.63
CA ASP A 599 12.60 12.38 -25.33
C ASP A 599 11.62 13.03 -24.33
N GLN A 600 10.56 13.65 -24.83
CA GLN A 600 9.45 14.13 -24.01
C GLN A 600 8.38 13.08 -23.76
N THR A 601 8.41 11.93 -24.44
CA THR A 601 7.41 10.85 -24.31
C THR A 601 7.75 9.89 -23.16
N GLY A 602 6.72 9.41 -22.48
CA GLY A 602 6.86 8.41 -21.41
C GLY A 602 7.36 9.00 -20.08
N ARG A 603 7.26 10.32 -19.89
CA ARG A 603 7.68 11.01 -18.66
C ARG A 603 6.52 11.17 -17.70
N PHE A 604 6.80 11.11 -16.39
CA PHE A 604 5.83 11.39 -15.32
C PHE A 604 6.47 12.33 -14.29
N GLU A 605 5.62 13.01 -13.50
CA GLU A 605 6.05 13.95 -12.46
C GLU A 605 5.12 13.92 -11.23
N PHE A 606 5.75 13.84 -10.06
CA PHE A 606 5.12 14.12 -8.78
C PHE A 606 5.77 15.36 -8.17
N ASP A 607 5.12 16.52 -8.31
CA ASP A 607 5.61 17.82 -7.82
C ASP A 607 6.00 17.79 -6.34
N ILE A 608 5.17 17.15 -5.52
CA ILE A 608 5.42 16.93 -4.10
C ILE A 608 5.10 15.47 -3.77
N MET A 609 6.13 14.69 -3.49
CA MET A 609 6.01 13.36 -2.89
C MET A 609 5.44 13.52 -1.46
N ARG A 610 4.26 12.96 -1.20
CA ARG A 610 3.44 13.31 -0.03
C ARG A 610 3.80 12.52 1.24
N ASN A 611 5.07 12.09 1.36
CA ASN A 611 5.63 11.42 2.53
C ASN A 611 7.17 11.46 2.53
N ARG A 612 7.79 10.92 3.60
CA ARG A 612 9.26 10.88 3.78
C ARG A 612 9.84 9.47 3.79
N PHE A 613 9.15 8.53 3.17
CA PHE A 613 9.56 7.13 3.14
C PHE A 613 10.06 6.76 1.74
N ALA A 614 10.66 5.58 1.63
CA ALA A 614 10.86 4.99 0.32
C ALA A 614 9.50 4.61 -0.27
N ASN A 615 9.30 4.91 -1.54
CA ASN A 615 8.06 4.63 -2.27
C ASN A 615 8.36 3.64 -3.40
N LYS A 616 7.53 2.61 -3.53
CA LYS A 616 7.55 1.76 -4.71
C LYS A 616 6.72 2.45 -5.79
N ILE A 617 7.39 2.93 -6.83
CA ILE A 617 6.75 3.49 -8.01
C ILE A 617 6.41 2.33 -8.94
N GLN A 618 5.17 2.30 -9.44
CA GLN A 618 4.68 1.21 -10.29
C GLN A 618 3.91 1.79 -11.45
N ALA A 619 4.38 1.50 -12.66
CA ALA A 619 3.73 1.90 -13.90
C ALA A 619 3.04 0.73 -14.61
N TYR A 620 1.88 1.00 -15.20
CA TYR A 620 1.07 0.02 -15.91
C TYR A 620 0.57 0.58 -17.24
N GLU A 621 0.66 -0.20 -18.31
CA GLU A 621 -0.05 0.09 -19.56
C GLU A 621 -1.39 -0.65 -19.53
N ILE A 622 -2.48 0.09 -19.78
CA ILE A 622 -3.84 -0.40 -19.69
C ILE A 622 -4.52 -0.20 -21.05
N ASN A 623 -5.09 -1.26 -21.61
CA ASN A 623 -5.80 -1.18 -22.87
C ASN A 623 -7.24 -0.62 -22.70
N SER A 624 -7.95 -0.42 -23.80
CA SER A 624 -9.33 0.10 -23.79
C SER A 624 -10.37 -0.83 -23.13
N GLU A 625 -10.01 -2.10 -22.90
CA GLU A 625 -10.83 -3.07 -22.15
C GLU A 625 -10.46 -3.08 -20.65
N GLY A 626 -9.62 -2.13 -20.25
CA GLY A 626 -9.09 -1.96 -18.91
C GLY A 626 -8.03 -3.00 -18.50
N GLN A 627 -7.63 -3.91 -19.40
CA GLN A 627 -6.70 -4.98 -19.08
C GLN A 627 -5.28 -4.43 -18.98
N ILE A 628 -4.52 -4.94 -18.03
CA ILE A 628 -3.08 -4.64 -17.94
C ILE A 628 -2.36 -5.41 -19.04
N VAL A 629 -1.68 -4.68 -19.91
CA VAL A 629 -0.93 -5.22 -21.05
C VAL A 629 0.58 -5.05 -20.92
N SER A 630 1.03 -4.16 -20.03
CA SER A 630 2.42 -4.07 -19.57
C SER A 630 2.45 -3.75 -18.06
N ALA A 631 3.41 -4.33 -17.34
CA ALA A 631 3.58 -4.17 -15.88
C ALA A 631 5.07 -4.05 -15.51
N PRO A 632 5.41 -3.64 -14.27
CA PRO A 632 6.80 -3.50 -13.84
C PRO A 632 7.56 -4.83 -13.93
N ASP A 633 8.73 -4.83 -14.56
CA ASP A 633 9.59 -6.02 -14.63
C ASP A 633 10.41 -6.16 -13.35
N LEU A 634 10.17 -7.23 -12.58
CA LEU A 634 10.94 -7.60 -11.38
C LEU A 634 12.14 -8.51 -11.70
N GLY A 635 12.37 -8.77 -12.98
CA GLY A 635 13.46 -9.57 -13.54
C GLY A 635 14.84 -8.95 -13.39
N THR A 636 15.82 -9.58 -14.04
CA THR A 636 17.22 -9.09 -14.04
C THR A 636 17.42 -7.83 -14.87
N GLU A 637 16.55 -7.58 -15.83
CA GLU A 637 16.65 -6.44 -16.76
C GLU A 637 15.76 -5.26 -16.37
N GLY A 638 14.75 -5.47 -15.52
CA GLY A 638 13.99 -4.43 -14.84
C GLY A 638 14.54 -4.08 -13.45
N ASP A 639 13.76 -4.34 -12.40
CA ASP A 639 13.94 -3.85 -11.02
C ASP A 639 15.35 -4.11 -10.42
N LYS A 640 16.02 -5.22 -10.79
CA LYS A 640 17.38 -5.50 -10.32
C LYS A 640 18.44 -4.52 -10.85
N LYS A 641 18.20 -3.89 -12.02
CA LYS A 641 19.08 -2.87 -12.63
C LYS A 641 18.50 -1.46 -12.54
N PHE A 642 17.19 -1.33 -12.69
CA PHE A 642 16.42 -0.09 -12.67
C PHE A 642 15.35 -0.19 -11.57
N PRO A 643 15.73 0.07 -10.30
CA PRO A 643 14.85 -0.18 -9.16
C PRO A 643 13.55 0.64 -9.22
N THR A 644 12.42 -0.05 -9.00
CA THR A 644 11.08 0.54 -8.81
C THR A 644 10.96 1.26 -7.47
N THR A 645 11.81 0.92 -6.51
CA THR A 645 11.82 1.56 -5.19
C THR A 645 12.65 2.83 -5.23
N GLN A 646 11.97 3.96 -5.11
CA GLN A 646 12.57 5.27 -4.92
C GLN A 646 12.77 5.54 -3.43
N GLY A 647 13.98 5.92 -3.03
CA GLY A 647 14.27 6.35 -1.66
C GLY A 647 13.97 7.83 -1.46
N TYR A 648 13.60 8.22 -0.25
CA TYR A 648 13.53 9.64 0.14
C TYR A 648 14.92 10.29 -0.05
N GLY A 649 14.99 11.25 -0.97
CA GLY A 649 16.25 11.79 -1.48
C GLY A 649 16.40 13.31 -1.31
N TRP A 650 17.19 13.91 -2.21
CA TRP A 650 17.36 15.37 -2.32
C TRP A 650 16.07 16.04 -2.84
N TRP A 651 16.08 17.38 -2.93
CA TRP A 651 14.92 18.20 -3.30
C TRP A 651 14.20 17.73 -4.57
N GLU A 652 14.95 17.28 -5.58
CA GLU A 652 14.42 16.75 -6.84
C GLU A 652 15.15 15.44 -7.17
N ASN A 653 14.40 14.36 -7.37
CA ASN A 653 14.94 13.06 -7.75
C ASN A 653 14.44 12.67 -9.15
N GLU A 654 15.26 11.92 -9.88
CA GLU A 654 14.88 11.34 -11.17
C GLU A 654 15.03 9.82 -11.13
N MET A 655 14.13 9.10 -11.80
CA MET A 655 14.20 7.65 -11.92
C MET A 655 13.77 7.13 -13.29
N MET A 656 14.05 5.85 -13.52
CA MET A 656 13.62 5.11 -14.70
C MET A 656 13.01 3.79 -14.24
N GLU A 657 11.89 3.41 -14.84
CA GLU A 657 11.24 2.12 -14.60
C GLU A 657 11.05 1.41 -15.95
N VAL A 658 11.34 0.10 -15.95
CA VAL A 658 11.23 -0.75 -17.13
C VAL A 658 10.00 -1.64 -17.01
N LEU A 659 9.16 -1.63 -18.04
CA LEU A 659 8.00 -2.50 -18.16
C LEU A 659 8.30 -3.68 -19.10
N PHE A 660 7.58 -4.78 -18.89
CA PHE A 660 7.51 -5.89 -19.82
C PHE A 660 6.07 -6.14 -20.27
N LYS A 661 5.90 -6.66 -21.49
CA LYS A 661 4.58 -6.96 -22.07
C LYS A 661 4.02 -8.22 -21.42
N CYS A 662 2.80 -8.14 -20.88
CA CYS A 662 2.26 -9.20 -20.04
C CYS A 662 0.73 -9.33 -20.11
N ARG A 663 0.22 -10.35 -19.41
CA ARG A 663 -1.19 -10.48 -19.02
C ARG A 663 -1.28 -10.81 -17.53
N ALA A 664 -2.28 -10.26 -16.87
CA ALA A 664 -2.51 -10.46 -15.45
C ALA A 664 -3.19 -11.82 -15.14
N LEU A 665 -2.76 -12.45 -14.06
CA LEU A 665 -3.37 -13.61 -13.43
C LEU A 665 -3.79 -13.24 -12.01
N SER A 666 -5.09 -13.09 -11.77
CA SER A 666 -5.64 -12.75 -10.46
C SER A 666 -5.80 -13.99 -9.59
N VAL A 667 -5.37 -13.87 -8.34
CA VAL A 667 -5.41 -14.92 -7.32
C VAL A 667 -6.18 -14.38 -6.11
N PHE A 668 -7.10 -15.18 -5.60
CA PHE A 668 -7.87 -14.90 -4.39
C PHE A 668 -7.57 -15.92 -3.29
N GLU A 669 -8.07 -15.70 -2.07
CA GLU A 669 -7.85 -16.61 -0.91
C GLU A 669 -6.37 -16.73 -0.50
N ILE A 670 -5.62 -15.63 -0.51
CA ILE A 670 -4.20 -15.63 -0.09
C ILE A 670 -4.00 -15.60 1.44
N ILE A 671 -4.90 -16.22 2.20
CA ILE A 671 -4.84 -16.31 3.67
C ILE A 671 -4.70 -17.79 4.04
N ASP A 672 -3.61 -18.14 4.71
CA ASP A 672 -3.33 -19.49 5.22
C ASP A 672 -4.48 -19.94 6.15
N SER A 673 -5.18 -21.01 5.77
CA SER A 673 -6.31 -21.54 6.53
C SER A 673 -5.93 -22.11 7.89
N SER A 674 -4.66 -22.51 8.09
CA SER A 674 -4.19 -23.13 9.34
C SER A 674 -3.84 -22.10 10.41
N TYR A 675 -3.28 -20.95 9.99
CA TYR A 675 -2.80 -19.90 10.90
C TYR A 675 -3.63 -18.61 10.84
N LEU A 676 -4.59 -18.52 9.90
CA LEU A 676 -5.38 -17.32 9.63
C LEU A 676 -4.52 -16.09 9.37
N SER A 677 -3.38 -16.29 8.72
CA SER A 677 -2.40 -15.25 8.40
C SER A 677 -2.26 -15.07 6.88
N ALA A 678 -2.00 -13.84 6.45
CA ALA A 678 -1.76 -13.55 5.04
C ALA A 678 -0.46 -14.22 4.54
N LEU A 679 -0.47 -14.63 3.28
CA LEU A 679 0.71 -15.14 2.58
C LEU A 679 1.56 -13.96 2.09
N ASP A 680 2.64 -13.67 2.80
CA ASP A 680 3.46 -12.46 2.61
C ASP A 680 4.62 -12.60 1.62
N TYR A 681 4.79 -13.78 1.01
CA TYR A 681 5.82 -14.03 0.01
C TYR A 681 5.21 -14.71 -1.21
N MET A 682 5.56 -14.22 -2.40
CA MET A 682 5.16 -14.80 -3.68
C MET A 682 6.38 -15.06 -4.56
N THR A 683 6.43 -16.25 -5.14
CA THR A 683 7.40 -16.65 -6.17
C THR A 683 6.64 -17.05 -7.44
N VAL A 684 7.08 -16.52 -8.57
CA VAL A 684 6.53 -16.85 -9.90
C VAL A 684 7.55 -17.70 -10.66
N LEU A 685 7.11 -18.83 -11.21
CA LEU A 685 7.93 -19.73 -12.02
C LEU A 685 7.29 -19.96 -13.40
N ASN A 686 8.11 -20.30 -14.39
CA ASN A 686 7.65 -20.79 -15.70
C ASN A 686 7.35 -22.30 -15.66
N GLU A 687 6.96 -22.85 -16.81
CA GLU A 687 6.71 -24.29 -16.99
C GLU A 687 7.90 -25.16 -16.54
N GLY A 688 9.13 -24.74 -16.81
CA GLY A 688 10.37 -25.45 -16.44
C GLY A 688 10.82 -25.29 -14.98
N ASP A 689 9.93 -24.88 -14.07
CA ASP A 689 10.19 -24.67 -12.65
C ASP A 689 11.31 -23.67 -12.34
N THR A 690 11.55 -22.71 -13.25
CA THR A 690 12.54 -21.65 -13.08
C THR A 690 11.88 -20.28 -13.07
N GLN A 691 12.49 -19.31 -12.39
CA GLN A 691 11.99 -17.93 -12.44
C GLN A 691 12.11 -17.41 -13.88
N PRO A 692 11.03 -16.85 -14.47
CA PRO A 692 11.11 -16.27 -15.81
C PRO A 692 12.13 -15.13 -15.85
N LEU A 693 12.67 -14.84 -17.04
CA LEU A 693 13.59 -13.71 -17.24
C LEU A 693 12.89 -12.37 -16.94
N GLU A 694 11.65 -12.25 -17.43
CA GLU A 694 10.76 -11.11 -17.23
C GLU A 694 9.53 -11.60 -16.48
N PHE A 695 9.24 -11.01 -15.33
CA PHE A 695 8.07 -11.35 -14.54
C PHE A 695 7.70 -10.20 -13.61
N GLY A 696 6.47 -10.23 -13.10
CA GLY A 696 6.03 -9.29 -12.10
C GLY A 696 4.94 -9.88 -11.23
N TYR A 697 4.70 -9.25 -10.09
CA TYR A 697 3.55 -9.52 -9.24
C TYR A 697 3.22 -8.30 -8.40
N HIS A 698 2.02 -8.29 -7.84
CA HIS A 698 1.59 -7.30 -6.85
C HIS A 698 0.73 -7.99 -5.79
N TYR A 699 1.16 -7.88 -4.54
CA TYR A 699 0.40 -8.23 -3.34
C TYR A 699 0.81 -7.25 -2.22
N ILE A 700 0.01 -7.18 -1.15
CA ILE A 700 0.33 -6.32 -0.01
C ILE A 700 1.27 -7.07 0.93
N GLU A 701 2.48 -6.53 1.10
CA GLU A 701 3.54 -7.13 1.92
C GLU A 701 3.30 -6.92 3.42
N ASN A 702 3.78 -7.87 4.23
CA ASN A 702 3.75 -7.83 5.69
C ASN A 702 2.33 -7.63 6.24
N GLN A 703 1.33 -8.28 5.64
CA GLN A 703 -0.04 -8.30 6.14
C GLN A 703 -0.19 -9.26 7.32
N SER A 704 0.62 -10.31 7.41
CA SER A 704 0.53 -11.30 8.50
C SER A 704 0.81 -10.70 9.88
N ILE A 705 1.52 -9.57 9.94
CA ILE A 705 1.86 -8.84 11.18
C ILE A 705 0.89 -7.70 11.50
N LYS A 706 -0.12 -7.46 10.66
CA LYS A 706 -1.09 -6.37 10.82
C LYS A 706 -2.45 -6.92 11.24
N GLU A 707 -3.07 -6.31 12.24
CA GLU A 707 -4.44 -6.63 12.66
C GLU A 707 -5.46 -5.76 11.94
N GLY A 708 -6.59 -6.35 11.54
CA GLY A 708 -7.84 -5.63 11.26
C GLY A 708 -8.20 -5.38 9.79
N ASP A 709 -7.24 -5.34 8.86
CA ASP A 709 -7.53 -5.16 7.42
C ASP A 709 -6.51 -5.90 6.54
N VAL A 710 -6.96 -6.92 5.82
CA VAL A 710 -6.15 -7.78 4.95
C VAL A 710 -6.80 -7.84 3.59
N THR A 711 -6.04 -7.49 2.55
CA THR A 711 -6.41 -7.70 1.16
C THR A 711 -6.32 -9.18 0.82
N ARG A 712 -7.47 -9.81 0.53
CA ARG A 712 -7.60 -11.26 0.22
C ARG A 712 -7.23 -11.65 -1.21
N ALA A 713 -6.40 -10.84 -1.89
CA ALA A 713 -6.10 -11.04 -3.30
C ALA A 713 -4.68 -10.61 -3.68
N ALA A 714 -4.18 -11.17 -4.77
CA ALA A 714 -2.90 -10.85 -5.39
C ALA A 714 -2.98 -11.00 -6.92
N VAL A 715 -1.98 -10.46 -7.61
CA VAL A 715 -1.83 -10.59 -9.07
C VAL A 715 -0.42 -11.02 -9.40
N ALA A 716 -0.28 -11.97 -10.32
CA ALA A 716 0.97 -12.26 -11.00
C ALA A 716 0.85 -11.86 -12.48
N PHE A 717 1.96 -11.47 -13.10
CA PHE A 717 2.00 -11.04 -14.50
C PHE A 717 2.79 -12.04 -15.33
N ALA A 718 2.10 -12.64 -16.30
CA ALA A 718 2.68 -13.61 -17.24
C ALA A 718 3.21 -12.89 -18.48
N GLY A 719 4.49 -13.09 -18.82
CA GLY A 719 5.11 -12.51 -20.00
C GLY A 719 4.53 -13.06 -21.31
N ILE A 720 4.56 -12.23 -22.35
CA ILE A 720 4.15 -12.64 -23.71
C ILE A 720 5.32 -13.36 -24.41
N ASN A 721 5.07 -14.54 -24.96
CA ASN A 721 6.04 -15.23 -25.80
C ASN A 721 6.16 -14.52 -27.16
N HIS A 722 7.35 -14.01 -27.49
CA HIS A 722 7.60 -13.28 -28.74
C HIS A 722 7.37 -14.10 -30.01
N ALA A 723 7.49 -15.43 -29.95
CA ALA A 723 7.32 -16.30 -31.12
C ALA A 723 5.84 -16.59 -31.41
N THR A 724 5.01 -16.75 -30.38
CA THR A 724 3.58 -17.11 -30.53
C THR A 724 2.65 -15.91 -30.37
N GLY A 725 3.10 -14.84 -29.70
CA GLY A 725 2.27 -13.70 -29.30
C GLY A 725 1.33 -14.03 -28.13
N GLU A 726 1.38 -15.24 -27.58
CA GLU A 726 0.53 -15.70 -26.50
C GLU A 726 1.23 -15.58 -25.14
N PRO A 727 0.47 -15.33 -24.05
CA PRO A 727 1.03 -15.30 -22.71
C PRO A 727 1.47 -16.69 -22.26
N SER A 728 2.69 -16.77 -21.73
CA SER A 728 3.22 -18.02 -21.18
C SER A 728 2.51 -18.38 -19.86
N PRO A 729 2.08 -19.63 -19.65
CA PRO A 729 1.57 -20.07 -18.36
C PRO A 729 2.60 -19.87 -17.24
N ILE A 730 2.12 -19.56 -16.04
CA ILE A 730 2.98 -19.36 -14.87
C ILE A 730 2.51 -20.17 -13.67
N LYS A 731 3.47 -20.55 -12.84
CA LYS A 731 3.26 -21.22 -11.55
C LYS A 731 3.44 -20.20 -10.43
N ILE A 732 2.62 -20.30 -9.39
CA ILE A 732 2.64 -19.37 -8.25
C ILE A 732 2.86 -20.17 -6.96
N LEU A 733 3.89 -19.80 -6.21
CA LEU A 733 4.21 -20.35 -4.90
C LEU A 733 4.09 -19.22 -3.88
N MET A 734 3.35 -19.44 -2.79
CA MET A 734 3.26 -18.48 -1.71
C MET A 734 3.49 -19.11 -0.34
N SER A 735 3.97 -18.29 0.59
CA SER A 735 4.29 -18.69 1.98
C SER A 735 4.07 -17.55 2.96
N THR A 736 3.94 -17.90 4.25
CA THR A 736 3.87 -16.94 5.37
C THR A 736 5.24 -16.46 5.83
N GLY A 737 6.32 -17.17 5.47
CA GLY A 737 7.70 -16.81 5.79
C GLY A 737 8.65 -17.14 4.64
N LEU A 738 9.95 -16.88 4.82
CA LEU A 738 10.99 -17.15 3.81
C LEU A 738 11.16 -18.64 3.47
N PHE A 739 10.63 -19.53 4.31
CA PHE A 739 10.77 -20.98 4.16
C PHE A 739 9.40 -21.68 4.26
N GLY A 740 9.23 -22.74 3.49
CA GLY A 740 8.04 -23.60 3.50
C GLY A 740 6.90 -23.03 2.66
N VAL A 741 6.76 -23.55 1.43
CA VAL A 741 5.62 -23.24 0.56
C VAL A 741 4.34 -23.72 1.23
N LYS A 742 3.37 -22.83 1.36
CA LYS A 742 2.06 -23.10 1.97
C LYS A 742 0.94 -23.09 0.95
N PHE A 743 1.14 -22.44 -0.18
CA PHE A 743 0.15 -22.33 -1.25
C PHE A 743 0.85 -22.52 -2.58
N LEU A 744 0.44 -23.53 -3.34
CA LEU A 744 1.12 -23.95 -4.56
C LEU A 744 0.10 -24.03 -5.70
N LEU A 745 0.28 -23.22 -6.73
CA LEU A 745 -0.55 -23.19 -7.91
C LEU A 745 0.31 -23.53 -9.12
N ILE A 746 0.29 -24.80 -9.52
CA ILE A 746 1.10 -25.35 -10.62
C ILE A 746 0.26 -25.97 -11.75
N ASN A 747 -1.05 -26.06 -11.57
CA ASN A 747 -1.99 -26.64 -12.54
C ASN A 747 -1.71 -28.13 -12.82
N ALA A 748 -1.46 -28.91 -11.77
CA ALA A 748 -1.20 -30.34 -11.89
C ALA A 748 -2.45 -31.08 -12.43
N PRO A 749 -2.32 -32.13 -13.27
CA PRO A 749 -3.47 -32.79 -13.86
C PRO A 749 -4.40 -33.45 -12.84
N GLU A 750 -5.70 -33.12 -12.88
CA GLU A 750 -6.68 -33.64 -11.92
C GLU A 750 -6.90 -35.17 -12.04
N LYS A 751 -6.59 -35.76 -13.21
CA LYS A 751 -6.66 -37.22 -13.41
C LYS A 751 -5.88 -38.02 -12.37
N TYR A 752 -4.79 -37.45 -11.82
CA TYR A 752 -3.96 -38.09 -10.80
C TYR A 752 -4.60 -38.05 -9.40
N LEU A 753 -5.44 -37.06 -9.12
CA LEU A 753 -6.26 -37.05 -7.90
C LEU A 753 -7.36 -38.12 -7.98
N ASP A 754 -8.06 -38.17 -9.10
CA ASP A 754 -9.17 -39.10 -9.34
C ASP A 754 -8.65 -40.55 -9.33
N ASN A 755 -7.49 -40.79 -9.95
CA ASN A 755 -6.83 -42.10 -10.04
C ASN A 755 -5.36 -41.99 -9.59
N PRO A 756 -5.08 -42.20 -8.29
CA PRO A 756 -3.72 -42.18 -7.74
C PRO A 756 -2.82 -43.21 -8.42
N VAL A 757 -1.54 -42.88 -8.55
CA VAL A 757 -0.59 -43.72 -9.30
C VAL A 757 -0.04 -44.81 -8.39
N ASP A 758 0.20 -46.02 -8.94
CA ASP A 758 0.89 -47.07 -8.20
C ASP A 758 2.38 -46.69 -8.04
N LYS A 759 3.00 -47.13 -6.95
CA LYS A 759 4.41 -46.85 -6.72
C LYS A 759 5.31 -47.41 -7.80
N TRP A 760 4.95 -48.51 -8.45
CA TRP A 760 5.80 -49.10 -9.50
C TRP A 760 5.67 -48.42 -10.86
N ASP A 761 4.67 -47.55 -11.03
CA ASP A 761 4.38 -46.87 -12.30
C ASP A 761 4.98 -45.44 -12.34
N VAL A 762 5.69 -45.01 -11.30
CA VAL A 762 6.33 -43.69 -11.28
C VAL A 762 7.54 -43.67 -12.20
N THR A 763 7.44 -42.89 -13.28
CA THR A 763 8.51 -42.59 -14.24
C THR A 763 8.98 -41.14 -14.16
N GLU A 764 10.07 -40.79 -14.86
CA GLU A 764 10.53 -39.39 -14.95
C GLU A 764 9.52 -38.51 -15.68
N GLU A 765 8.86 -39.02 -16.71
CA GLU A 765 7.82 -38.28 -17.44
C GLU A 765 6.61 -37.98 -16.54
N LEU A 766 6.22 -38.94 -15.69
CA LEU A 766 5.15 -38.73 -14.72
C LEU A 766 5.53 -37.67 -13.67
N LEU A 767 6.78 -37.69 -13.20
CA LEU A 767 7.29 -36.67 -12.29
C LEU A 767 7.24 -35.28 -12.92
N GLU A 768 7.60 -35.15 -14.19
CA GLU A 768 7.49 -33.89 -14.93
C GLU A 768 6.03 -33.45 -15.09
N GLU A 769 5.14 -34.35 -15.50
CA GLU A 769 3.72 -34.05 -15.69
C GLU A 769 3.04 -33.64 -14.38
N SER A 770 3.41 -34.26 -13.24
CA SER A 770 2.87 -33.94 -11.91
C SER A 770 3.19 -32.51 -11.45
N ARG A 771 4.24 -31.90 -12.01
CA ARG A 771 4.61 -30.50 -11.72
C ARG A 771 3.75 -29.49 -12.46
N GLY A 772 2.88 -29.95 -13.35
CA GLY A 772 1.95 -29.15 -14.12
C GLY A 772 2.62 -28.14 -15.06
N PRO A 773 1.88 -27.61 -16.04
CA PRO A 773 2.40 -26.60 -16.97
C PRO A 773 2.33 -25.17 -16.42
N GLY A 774 1.65 -24.95 -15.30
CA GLY A 774 1.26 -23.61 -14.82
C GLY A 774 -0.13 -23.19 -15.28
N TYR A 775 -0.60 -22.06 -14.75
CA TYR A 775 -1.91 -21.49 -15.08
C TYR A 775 -1.78 -20.43 -16.18
N PRO A 776 -2.72 -20.40 -17.15
CA PRO A 776 -2.82 -19.30 -18.10
C PRO A 776 -3.31 -18.02 -17.37
N PRO A 777 -3.13 -16.83 -17.97
CA PRO A 777 -3.65 -15.58 -17.42
C PRO A 777 -5.17 -15.56 -17.27
N GLY A 778 -5.68 -14.57 -16.54
CA GLY A 778 -7.10 -14.43 -16.22
C GLY A 778 -7.33 -14.53 -14.72
N VAL A 779 -8.25 -15.39 -14.30
CA VAL A 779 -8.61 -15.54 -12.88
C VAL A 779 -8.55 -17.00 -12.47
N ILE A 780 -7.86 -17.27 -11.36
CA ILE A 780 -7.82 -18.60 -10.75
C ILE A 780 -9.10 -18.83 -9.97
N LEU A 781 -10.01 -19.60 -10.56
CA LEU A 781 -11.22 -20.06 -9.88
C LEU A 781 -10.90 -21.16 -8.88
N TYR A 782 -11.65 -21.20 -7.78
CA TYR A 782 -11.51 -22.21 -6.72
C TYR A 782 -10.08 -22.31 -6.15
N PRO A 783 -9.44 -21.19 -5.79
CA PRO A 783 -8.01 -21.14 -5.46
C PRO A 783 -7.59 -22.13 -4.37
N SER A 784 -8.37 -22.26 -3.30
CA SER A 784 -8.05 -23.15 -2.16
C SER A 784 -8.12 -24.63 -2.55
N TYR A 785 -9.13 -25.03 -3.34
CA TYR A 785 -9.21 -26.38 -3.92
C TYR A 785 -8.04 -26.65 -4.85
N LYS A 786 -7.75 -25.72 -5.77
CA LYS A 786 -6.66 -25.86 -6.74
C LYS A 786 -5.31 -25.97 -6.07
N ALA A 787 -5.04 -25.15 -5.05
CA ALA A 787 -3.80 -25.20 -4.31
C ALA A 787 -3.64 -26.53 -3.57
N ALA A 788 -4.69 -26.98 -2.87
CA ALA A 788 -4.67 -28.28 -2.21
C ALA A 788 -4.48 -29.44 -3.21
N LYS A 789 -5.21 -29.44 -4.32
CA LYS A 789 -5.11 -30.46 -5.38
C LYS A 789 -3.72 -30.46 -6.03
N ASP A 790 -3.16 -29.29 -6.32
CA ASP A 790 -1.83 -29.14 -6.91
C ASP A 790 -0.73 -29.67 -5.96
N MET A 791 -0.83 -29.38 -4.65
CA MET A 791 0.07 -29.94 -3.62
C MET A 791 -0.10 -31.45 -3.48
N TRP A 792 -1.34 -31.91 -3.44
CA TRP A 792 -1.65 -33.33 -3.31
C TRP A 792 -1.09 -34.14 -4.48
N VAL A 793 -1.30 -33.71 -5.73
CA VAL A 793 -0.82 -34.46 -6.91
C VAL A 793 0.70 -34.57 -6.95
N ILE A 794 1.41 -33.46 -6.70
CA ILE A 794 2.88 -33.50 -6.71
C ILE A 794 3.44 -34.33 -5.53
N ASP A 795 2.77 -34.30 -4.38
CA ASP A 795 3.18 -35.09 -3.22
C ASP A 795 2.88 -36.57 -3.37
N ASP A 796 1.75 -36.96 -3.99
CA ASP A 796 1.47 -38.37 -4.25
C ASP A 796 2.60 -38.99 -5.08
N VAL A 797 2.94 -38.38 -6.23
CA VAL A 797 4.01 -38.90 -7.10
C VAL A 797 5.36 -38.94 -6.39
N ARG A 798 5.71 -37.92 -5.60
CA ARG A 798 6.95 -37.89 -4.80
C ARG A 798 6.97 -38.95 -3.71
N MET A 799 5.87 -39.12 -2.98
CA MET A 799 5.74 -40.13 -1.94
C MET A 799 5.83 -41.54 -2.53
N LYS A 800 5.20 -41.78 -3.69
CA LYS A 800 5.32 -43.04 -4.43
C LYS A 800 6.75 -43.29 -4.89
N GLN A 801 7.46 -42.27 -5.38
CA GLN A 801 8.88 -42.37 -5.73
C GLN A 801 9.74 -42.76 -4.51
N LEU A 802 9.51 -42.13 -3.35
CA LEU A 802 10.21 -42.50 -2.10
C LEU A 802 9.89 -43.93 -1.65
N ALA A 803 8.62 -44.35 -1.79
CA ALA A 803 8.15 -45.69 -1.45
C ALA A 803 8.75 -46.79 -2.34
N GLN A 804 9.11 -46.50 -3.60
CA GLN A 804 9.87 -47.44 -4.45
C GLN A 804 11.21 -47.84 -3.81
N TYR A 805 11.80 -46.95 -3.01
CA TYR A 805 13.08 -47.16 -2.33
C TYR A 805 12.93 -47.51 -0.84
N GLY A 806 11.72 -47.84 -0.39
CA GLY A 806 11.44 -48.26 0.99
C GLY A 806 11.39 -47.13 2.02
N ILE A 807 11.31 -45.88 1.57
CA ILE A 807 11.16 -44.71 2.44
C ILE A 807 9.68 -44.38 2.54
N GLU A 808 9.03 -44.86 3.61
CA GLU A 808 7.62 -44.61 3.87
C GLU A 808 7.43 -43.96 5.25
N ASN A 809 6.53 -42.97 5.33
CA ASN A 809 6.17 -42.29 6.58
C ASN A 809 4.67 -42.41 6.80
N THR A 810 4.27 -43.17 7.84
CA THR A 810 2.87 -43.44 8.15
C THR A 810 2.08 -42.18 8.48
N ARG A 811 2.68 -41.24 9.23
CA ARG A 811 2.00 -39.98 9.60
C ARG A 811 1.72 -39.14 8.36
N LEU A 812 2.70 -39.04 7.47
CA LEU A 812 2.55 -38.30 6.22
C LEU A 812 1.46 -38.92 5.34
N LYS A 813 1.44 -40.25 5.23
CA LYS A 813 0.39 -40.98 4.52
C LYS A 813 -1.01 -40.70 5.07
N MET A 814 -1.18 -40.64 6.40
CA MET A 814 -2.47 -40.30 7.00
C MET A 814 -2.95 -38.88 6.65
N LEU A 815 -2.03 -37.90 6.66
CA LEU A 815 -2.37 -36.52 6.26
C LEU A 815 -2.78 -36.48 4.78
N HIS A 816 -2.01 -37.14 3.93
CA HIS A 816 -2.20 -37.18 2.48
C HIS A 816 -3.49 -37.91 2.06
N ASP A 817 -3.79 -39.06 2.68
CA ASP A 817 -5.04 -39.80 2.43
C ASP A 817 -6.27 -38.99 2.90
N GLY A 818 -6.16 -38.30 4.05
CA GLY A 818 -7.22 -37.42 4.57
C GLY A 818 -7.46 -36.18 3.68
N ALA A 819 -6.38 -35.60 3.15
CA ALA A 819 -6.47 -34.50 2.19
C ALA A 819 -7.18 -34.95 0.90
N ARG A 820 -6.87 -36.15 0.40
CA ARG A 820 -7.56 -36.73 -0.75
C ARG A 820 -9.05 -36.86 -0.52
N GLN A 821 -9.45 -37.42 0.62
CA GLN A 821 -10.87 -37.58 0.97
C GLN A 821 -11.58 -36.23 0.97
N SER A 822 -10.99 -35.23 1.62
CA SER A 822 -11.53 -33.87 1.69
C SER A 822 -11.64 -33.21 0.31
N LEU A 823 -10.69 -33.45 -0.60
CA LEU A 823 -10.76 -32.97 -1.99
C LEU A 823 -11.91 -33.62 -2.77
N LEU A 824 -12.14 -34.92 -2.61
CA LEU A 824 -13.23 -35.63 -3.27
C LEU A 824 -14.60 -35.16 -2.75
N GLU A 825 -14.73 -34.97 -1.43
CA GLU A 825 -15.92 -34.38 -0.81
C GLU A 825 -16.15 -32.94 -1.29
N ALA A 826 -15.09 -32.13 -1.41
CA ALA A 826 -15.18 -30.79 -1.97
C ALA A 826 -15.74 -30.84 -3.41
N LYS A 827 -15.25 -31.74 -4.26
CA LYS A 827 -15.74 -31.89 -5.64
C LYS A 827 -17.23 -32.25 -5.70
N GLU A 828 -17.70 -33.12 -4.80
CA GLU A 828 -19.12 -33.44 -4.66
C GLU A 828 -19.94 -32.23 -4.15
N HIS A 829 -19.44 -31.49 -3.18
CA HIS A 829 -20.13 -30.28 -2.70
C HIS A 829 -20.23 -29.19 -3.78
N LEU A 830 -19.17 -29.02 -4.58
CA LEU A 830 -19.16 -28.07 -5.69
C LEU A 830 -20.19 -28.43 -6.76
N SER A 831 -20.27 -29.72 -7.14
CA SER A 831 -21.26 -30.18 -8.14
C SER A 831 -22.70 -30.02 -7.66
N ASN A 832 -22.93 -30.10 -6.36
CA ASN A 832 -24.22 -29.86 -5.71
C ASN A 832 -24.49 -28.37 -5.39
N HIS A 833 -23.61 -27.45 -5.81
CA HIS A 833 -23.67 -26.02 -5.47
C HIS A 833 -23.74 -25.72 -3.96
N ASN A 834 -23.16 -26.59 -3.12
CA ASN A 834 -22.99 -26.35 -1.69
C ASN A 834 -21.62 -25.70 -1.45
N TYR A 835 -21.53 -24.40 -1.72
CA TYR A 835 -20.29 -23.63 -1.62
C TYR A 835 -19.76 -23.52 -0.19
N GLU A 836 -20.62 -23.49 0.83
CA GLU A 836 -20.19 -23.46 2.23
C GLU A 836 -19.42 -24.73 2.59
N ALA A 837 -19.99 -25.91 2.28
CA ALA A 837 -19.33 -27.19 2.52
C ALA A 837 -18.12 -27.38 1.59
N PHE A 838 -18.22 -26.97 0.33
CA PHE A 838 -17.09 -26.99 -0.61
C PHE A 838 -15.87 -26.24 -0.07
N MET A 839 -16.08 -25.03 0.45
CA MET A 839 -14.99 -24.22 0.98
C MET A 839 -14.43 -24.78 2.29
N ALA A 840 -15.28 -25.37 3.14
CA ALA A 840 -14.83 -26.07 4.34
C ALA A 840 -13.91 -27.24 3.98
N SER A 841 -14.36 -28.17 3.13
CA SER A 841 -13.57 -29.34 2.71
C SER A 841 -12.31 -28.94 1.93
N SER A 842 -12.37 -27.90 1.09
CA SER A 842 -11.20 -27.39 0.36
C SER A 842 -10.13 -26.82 1.31
N ARG A 843 -10.54 -26.07 2.34
CA ARG A 843 -9.61 -25.50 3.32
C ARG A 843 -9.06 -26.54 4.28
N GLU A 844 -9.82 -27.60 4.58
CA GLU A 844 -9.36 -28.77 5.32
C GLU A 844 -8.27 -29.51 4.54
N ALA A 845 -8.53 -29.86 3.27
CA ALA A 845 -7.54 -30.47 2.39
C ALA A 845 -6.27 -29.62 2.30
N TRP A 846 -6.44 -28.32 2.11
CA TRP A 846 -5.32 -27.38 2.03
C TRP A 846 -4.51 -27.35 3.34
N GLY A 847 -5.15 -27.29 4.49
CA GLY A 847 -4.46 -27.30 5.79
C GLY A 847 -3.68 -28.60 6.06
N LEU A 848 -4.20 -29.74 5.60
CA LEU A 848 -3.51 -31.03 5.68
C LEU A 848 -2.25 -31.05 4.78
N GLU A 849 -2.37 -30.63 3.51
CA GLU A 849 -1.24 -30.61 2.58
C GLU A 849 -0.21 -29.50 2.89
N ALA A 850 -0.64 -28.35 3.40
CA ALA A 850 0.26 -27.30 3.88
C ALA A 850 1.16 -27.77 5.04
N ARG A 851 0.78 -28.86 5.71
CA ARG A 851 1.61 -29.57 6.70
C ARG A 851 2.39 -30.74 6.10
N GLY A 852 1.79 -31.50 5.17
CA GLY A 852 2.40 -32.66 4.52
C GLY A 852 3.55 -32.29 3.57
N TYR A 853 3.33 -31.31 2.69
CA TYR A 853 4.28 -30.92 1.63
C TYR A 853 5.70 -30.59 2.13
N PRO A 854 5.88 -29.77 3.18
CA PRO A 854 7.22 -29.54 3.73
C PRO A 854 7.87 -30.81 4.29
N GLU A 855 7.08 -31.73 4.87
CA GLU A 855 7.58 -33.00 5.40
C GLU A 855 8.04 -33.95 4.27
N VAL A 856 7.32 -33.99 3.14
CA VAL A 856 7.71 -34.74 1.92
C VAL A 856 9.07 -34.22 1.42
N MET A 857 9.18 -32.90 1.27
CA MET A 857 10.41 -32.25 0.81
C MET A 857 11.58 -32.46 1.78
N SER A 858 11.33 -32.39 3.10
CA SER A 858 12.34 -32.68 4.11
C SER A 858 12.83 -34.12 4.01
N THR A 859 11.92 -35.09 3.84
CA THR A 859 12.28 -36.52 3.74
C THR A 859 13.18 -36.80 2.52
N ALA A 860 12.87 -36.16 1.38
CA ALA A 860 13.72 -36.24 0.19
C ALA A 860 15.11 -35.62 0.44
N ASN A 861 15.15 -34.44 1.06
CA ASN A 861 16.40 -33.75 1.38
C ASN A 861 17.26 -34.48 2.43
N ASP A 862 16.65 -35.11 3.43
CA ASP A 862 17.34 -35.89 4.45
C ASP A 862 18.12 -37.05 3.83
N THR A 863 17.57 -37.65 2.78
CA THR A 863 18.25 -38.70 2.00
C THR A 863 19.53 -38.16 1.33
N VAL A 864 19.54 -36.91 0.88
CA VAL A 864 20.73 -36.24 0.32
C VAL A 864 21.69 -35.79 1.43
N GLN A 865 21.20 -35.23 2.54
CA GLN A 865 22.07 -34.83 3.66
C GLN A 865 22.80 -36.02 4.28
N GLY A 866 22.13 -37.17 4.37
CA GLY A 866 22.76 -38.42 4.79
C GLY A 866 24.00 -38.77 3.95
N ILE A 867 23.96 -38.51 2.64
CA ILE A 867 25.10 -38.80 1.78
C ILE A 867 26.29 -37.86 2.00
N ILE A 868 26.02 -36.59 2.29
CA ILE A 868 27.05 -35.62 2.62
C ILE A 868 27.77 -36.06 3.91
N PHE A 869 27.01 -36.51 4.91
CA PHE A 869 27.56 -37.05 6.15
C PHE A 869 28.40 -38.32 5.90
N TYR A 870 27.90 -39.26 5.08
CA TYR A 870 28.68 -40.44 4.71
C TYR A 870 29.98 -40.08 3.98
N PHE A 871 29.99 -39.11 3.07
CA PHE A 871 31.22 -38.66 2.42
C PHE A 871 32.20 -37.95 3.35
N MET A 872 31.70 -37.14 4.30
CA MET A 872 32.55 -36.55 5.34
C MET A 872 33.24 -37.62 6.18
N LEU A 873 32.56 -38.70 6.55
CA LEU A 873 33.15 -39.84 7.27
C LEU A 873 34.05 -40.71 6.38
N LEU A 874 33.74 -40.79 5.08
CA LEU A 874 34.48 -41.62 4.15
C LEU A 874 35.90 -41.10 3.92
N LEU A 875 36.13 -39.79 4.02
CA LEU A 875 37.48 -39.19 3.92
C LEU A 875 38.45 -39.70 5.00
N PRO A 876 38.22 -39.50 6.32
CA PRO A 876 39.12 -40.02 7.34
C PRO A 876 39.15 -41.55 7.31
N PHE A 877 38.01 -42.22 7.07
CA PHE A 877 37.97 -43.68 6.97
C PHE A 877 38.87 -44.21 5.85
N SER A 878 38.81 -43.64 4.66
CA SER A 878 39.65 -44.07 3.53
C SER A 878 41.13 -43.86 3.82
N PHE A 879 41.47 -42.80 4.56
CA PHE A 879 42.84 -42.54 5.00
C PHE A 879 43.31 -43.57 6.02
N PHE A 880 42.51 -43.86 7.05
CA PHE A 880 42.86 -44.87 8.05
C PHE A 880 42.87 -46.29 7.48
N CYS A 881 41.96 -46.62 6.56
CA CYS A 881 41.96 -47.92 5.88
C CYS A 881 43.17 -48.10 4.98
N GLU A 882 43.65 -47.04 4.30
CA GLU A 882 44.92 -47.12 3.57
C GLU A 882 46.07 -47.47 4.52
N ARG A 883 46.09 -46.86 5.72
CA ARG A 883 47.10 -47.16 6.75
C ARG A 883 46.99 -48.55 7.32
N LEU A 884 45.78 -49.02 7.55
CA LEU A 884 45.53 -50.34 8.14
C LEU A 884 45.82 -51.48 7.15
N VAL A 885 45.46 -51.32 5.88
CA VAL A 885 45.50 -52.40 4.89
C VAL A 885 46.81 -52.43 4.10
N PHE A 886 47.33 -51.27 3.70
CA PHE A 886 48.50 -51.19 2.81
C PHE A 886 49.74 -50.59 3.49
N GLY A 887 49.55 -49.52 4.26
CA GLY A 887 50.63 -48.84 4.98
C GLY A 887 51.72 -48.31 4.05
N PHE A 888 51.39 -47.72 2.90
CA PHE A 888 52.41 -47.35 1.92
C PHE A 888 53.36 -46.25 2.46
N PRO A 889 54.69 -46.42 2.35
CA PRO A 889 55.66 -45.43 2.80
C PRO A 889 55.77 -44.23 1.84
N ASP A 890 55.57 -44.46 0.54
CA ASP A 890 55.61 -43.44 -0.51
C ASP A 890 54.30 -42.64 -0.55
N ILE A 891 54.40 -41.30 -0.51
CA ILE A 891 53.26 -40.38 -0.52
C ILE A 891 52.39 -40.55 -1.77
N THR A 892 52.99 -40.82 -2.94
CA THR A 892 52.25 -40.99 -4.19
C THR A 892 51.41 -42.26 -4.18
N ARG A 893 51.98 -43.38 -3.70
CA ARG A 893 51.27 -44.65 -3.53
C ARG A 893 50.24 -44.58 -2.42
N ARG A 894 50.52 -43.84 -1.35
CA ARG A 894 49.59 -43.55 -0.25
C ARG A 894 48.36 -42.79 -0.72
N LEU A 895 48.57 -41.70 -1.46
CA LEU A 895 47.48 -40.94 -2.09
C LEU A 895 46.69 -41.82 -3.08
N GLY A 896 47.37 -42.68 -3.84
CA GLY A 896 46.73 -43.65 -4.72
C GLY A 896 45.88 -44.68 -3.98
N GLY A 897 46.37 -45.24 -2.87
CA GLY A 897 45.65 -46.20 -2.04
C GLY A 897 44.43 -45.56 -1.36
N PHE A 898 44.60 -44.37 -0.80
CA PHE A 898 43.52 -43.55 -0.26
C PHE A 898 42.42 -43.28 -1.29
N ALA A 899 42.79 -42.78 -2.48
CA ALA A 899 41.86 -42.48 -3.55
C ALA A 899 41.16 -43.75 -4.06
N GLY A 900 41.89 -44.87 -4.16
CA GLY A 900 41.33 -46.17 -4.54
C GLY A 900 40.26 -46.66 -3.57
N ILE A 901 40.52 -46.59 -2.26
CA ILE A 901 39.55 -46.96 -1.21
C ILE A 901 38.34 -46.02 -1.25
N PHE A 902 38.57 -44.71 -1.37
CA PHE A 902 37.50 -43.73 -1.45
C PHE A 902 36.58 -43.97 -2.65
N VAL A 903 37.15 -44.20 -3.85
CA VAL A 903 36.39 -44.50 -5.07
C VAL A 903 35.67 -45.85 -4.97
N LEU A 904 36.32 -46.88 -4.40
CA LEU A 904 35.68 -48.18 -4.20
C LEU A 904 34.43 -48.05 -3.32
N PHE A 905 34.55 -47.40 -2.17
CA PHE A 905 33.42 -47.19 -1.28
C PHE A 905 32.37 -46.24 -1.85
N PHE A 906 32.77 -45.26 -2.66
CA PHE A 906 31.84 -44.45 -3.44
C PHE A 906 31.02 -45.33 -4.41
N ILE A 907 31.66 -46.26 -5.13
CA ILE A 907 30.96 -47.20 -6.02
C ILE A 907 30.02 -48.11 -5.21
N ILE A 908 30.43 -48.58 -4.03
CA ILE A 908 29.56 -49.37 -3.15
C ILE A 908 28.33 -48.54 -2.73
N LEU A 909 28.55 -47.32 -2.22
CA LEU A 909 27.47 -46.42 -1.82
C LEU A 909 26.54 -46.08 -2.99
N ARG A 910 27.05 -45.97 -4.22
CA ARG A 910 26.24 -45.76 -5.43
C ARG A 910 25.15 -46.83 -5.61
N TYR A 911 25.45 -48.08 -5.29
CA TYR A 911 24.50 -49.18 -5.43
C TYR A 911 23.63 -49.41 -4.18
N VAL A 912 24.17 -49.12 -3.00
CA VAL A 912 23.51 -49.40 -1.72
C VAL A 912 22.63 -48.23 -1.25
N HIS A 913 23.06 -46.99 -1.44
CA HIS A 913 22.39 -45.83 -0.86
C HIS A 913 21.31 -45.26 -1.81
N PRO A 914 20.05 -45.12 -1.38
CA PRO A 914 18.93 -44.74 -2.24
C PRO A 914 19.07 -43.33 -2.84
N ALA A 915 19.79 -42.41 -2.16
CA ALA A 915 20.05 -41.05 -2.66
C ALA A 915 20.59 -40.98 -4.10
N PHE A 916 21.44 -41.94 -4.51
CA PHE A 916 22.03 -41.94 -5.85
C PHE A 916 21.02 -42.22 -6.97
N LYS A 917 19.87 -42.79 -6.62
CA LYS A 917 18.77 -43.06 -7.56
C LYS A 917 17.69 -41.99 -7.50
N LEU A 918 17.53 -41.32 -6.36
CA LEU A 918 16.54 -40.26 -6.14
C LEU A 918 16.98 -38.88 -6.65
N SER A 919 18.29 -38.62 -6.74
CA SER A 919 18.82 -37.32 -7.13
C SER A 919 20.18 -37.44 -7.78
N SER A 920 20.52 -36.49 -8.66
CA SER A 920 21.87 -36.32 -9.20
C SER A 920 22.83 -35.63 -8.21
N SER A 921 22.30 -35.04 -7.13
CA SER A 921 23.07 -34.33 -6.09
C SER A 921 24.27 -35.10 -5.54
N PRO A 922 24.20 -36.41 -5.23
CA PRO A 922 25.35 -37.18 -4.75
C PRO A 922 26.58 -37.15 -5.66
N TYR A 923 26.39 -37.12 -6.98
CA TYR A 923 27.49 -37.05 -7.95
C TYR A 923 28.15 -35.67 -7.94
N ILE A 924 27.35 -34.61 -7.84
CA ILE A 924 27.83 -33.22 -7.71
C ILE A 924 28.57 -33.04 -6.39
N ILE A 925 28.02 -33.57 -5.30
CA ILE A 925 28.65 -33.54 -3.97
C ILE A 925 30.00 -34.26 -4.01
N PHE A 926 30.07 -35.45 -4.60
CA PHE A 926 31.33 -36.17 -4.77
C PHE A 926 32.37 -35.33 -5.54
N LEU A 927 31.97 -34.71 -6.64
CA LEU A 927 32.84 -33.83 -7.41
C LEU A 927 33.35 -32.66 -6.55
N ALA A 928 32.47 -32.03 -5.75
CA ALA A 928 32.84 -30.97 -4.83
C ALA A 928 33.86 -31.43 -3.78
N PHE A 929 33.71 -32.63 -3.22
CA PHE A 929 34.68 -33.23 -2.29
C PHE A 929 36.04 -33.49 -2.93
N VAL A 930 36.06 -33.94 -4.19
CA VAL A 930 37.31 -34.15 -4.94
C VAL A 930 38.00 -32.81 -5.20
N ILE A 931 37.27 -31.79 -5.66
CA ILE A 931 37.80 -30.44 -5.89
C ILE A 931 38.33 -29.84 -4.58
N MET A 932 37.58 -29.96 -3.49
CA MET A 932 37.98 -29.47 -2.17
C MET A 932 39.23 -30.19 -1.65
N SER A 933 39.34 -31.50 -1.87
CA SER A 933 40.51 -32.28 -1.46
C SER A 933 41.76 -31.88 -2.25
N LEU A 934 41.65 -31.73 -3.57
CA LEU A 934 42.75 -31.25 -4.42
C LEU A 934 43.16 -29.82 -4.06
N GLY A 935 42.18 -28.94 -3.82
CA GLY A 935 42.42 -27.57 -3.34
C GLY A 935 43.10 -27.54 -1.97
N GLY A 936 42.70 -28.43 -1.06
CA GLY A 936 43.31 -28.57 0.27
C GLY A 936 44.76 -29.03 0.21
N VAL A 937 45.10 -30.00 -0.64
CA VAL A 937 46.49 -30.44 -0.85
C VAL A 937 47.34 -29.31 -1.44
N ALA A 938 46.83 -28.60 -2.45
CA ALA A 938 47.52 -27.45 -3.03
C ALA A 938 47.74 -26.34 -1.99
N MET A 939 46.71 -26.02 -1.20
CA MET A 939 46.79 -25.05 -0.11
C MET A 939 47.81 -25.47 0.95
N PHE A 940 47.81 -26.73 1.36
CA PHE A 940 48.78 -27.28 2.31
C PHE A 940 50.21 -27.14 1.76
N ILE A 941 50.46 -27.51 0.51
CA ILE A 941 51.78 -27.34 -0.11
C ILE A 941 52.20 -25.87 -0.10
N VAL A 942 51.31 -24.93 -0.46
CA VAL A 942 51.61 -23.50 -0.46
C VAL A 942 51.92 -22.99 0.95
N VAL A 943 51.09 -23.36 1.94
CA VAL A 943 51.27 -22.96 3.34
C VAL A 943 52.53 -23.58 3.94
N SER A 944 52.84 -24.84 3.64
CA SER A 944 54.08 -25.50 4.07
C SER A 944 55.28 -24.81 3.46
N LYS A 945 55.26 -24.53 2.15
CA LYS A 945 56.38 -23.85 1.47
C LYS A 945 56.57 -22.42 1.96
N PHE A 946 55.46 -21.70 2.19
CA PHE A 946 55.48 -20.36 2.79
C PHE A 946 55.97 -20.41 4.24
N GLY A 947 55.54 -21.39 5.03
CA GLY A 947 55.98 -21.61 6.40
C GLY A 947 57.46 -21.96 6.48
N ASP A 948 57.97 -22.77 5.55
CA ASP A 948 59.39 -23.08 5.41
C ASP A 948 60.18 -21.82 5.04
N GLU A 949 59.66 -20.97 4.15
CA GLU A 949 60.31 -19.73 3.75
C GLU A 949 60.28 -18.67 4.87
N VAL A 950 59.18 -18.56 5.61
CA VAL A 950 59.06 -17.74 6.82
C VAL A 950 59.96 -18.26 7.93
N ARG A 951 60.12 -19.58 8.08
CA ARG A 951 61.09 -20.19 9.01
C ARG A 951 62.51 -19.83 8.60
N LYS A 952 62.87 -19.92 7.32
CA LYS A 952 64.18 -19.46 6.83
C LYS A 952 64.40 -17.97 7.08
N MET A 953 63.38 -17.12 6.87
CA MET A 953 63.45 -15.68 7.18
C MET A 953 63.58 -15.40 8.68
N LYS A 954 62.84 -16.13 9.53
CA LYS A 954 62.95 -16.02 11.00
C LYS A 954 64.27 -16.57 11.51
N GLN A 955 64.78 -17.67 10.95
CA GLN A 955 66.10 -18.24 11.26
C GLN A 955 67.23 -17.30 10.84
N ALA A 956 67.04 -16.52 9.77
CA ALA A 956 67.98 -15.47 9.36
C ALA A 956 67.95 -14.22 10.28
N SER A 957 66.89 -14.01 11.07
CA SER A 957 66.72 -12.82 11.93
C SER A 957 66.82 -13.08 13.43
N ALA A 958 66.57 -14.31 13.91
CA ALA A 958 66.58 -14.67 15.33
C ALA A 958 67.16 -16.08 15.49
N GLY A 959 68.46 -16.15 15.80
CA GLY A 959 69.13 -17.41 16.10
C GLY A 959 68.66 -17.96 17.44
N THR A 960 67.75 -18.93 17.44
CA THR A 960 67.50 -19.86 18.55
C THR A 960 66.59 -21.01 18.09
N TYR A 961 66.96 -22.24 18.46
CA TYR A 961 66.15 -23.45 18.28
C TYR A 961 65.40 -23.73 19.59
N GLU A 962 64.07 -23.80 19.53
CA GLU A 962 63.28 -24.60 20.46
C GLU A 962 62.34 -25.48 19.66
N ALA A 963 62.62 -26.79 19.69
CA ALA A 963 61.71 -27.82 19.22
C ALA A 963 60.79 -28.19 20.40
N ASP A 964 59.70 -27.46 20.55
CA ASP A 964 58.64 -27.85 21.48
C ASP A 964 57.77 -28.91 20.79
N VAL A 965 58.00 -30.19 21.12
CA VAL A 965 57.12 -31.29 20.72
C VAL A 965 55.89 -31.23 21.62
N GLY A 966 55.02 -30.25 21.33
CA GLY A 966 53.72 -30.13 21.99
C GLY A 966 52.88 -31.37 21.69
N ARG A 967 52.00 -31.76 22.62
CA ARG A 967 51.12 -32.95 22.51
C ARG A 967 50.43 -33.09 21.14
N LEU A 968 50.16 -31.98 20.45
CA LEU A 968 49.64 -31.91 19.09
C LEU A 968 50.54 -32.55 18.01
N SER A 969 51.87 -32.46 18.10
CA SER A 969 52.78 -33.06 17.12
C SER A 969 52.91 -34.57 17.30
N ALA A 970 52.84 -35.06 18.54
CA ALA A 970 52.74 -36.49 18.84
C ALA A 970 51.41 -37.07 18.35
N THR A 971 50.29 -36.37 18.54
CA THR A 971 48.99 -36.75 17.98
C THR A 971 48.99 -36.72 16.45
N ALA A 972 49.60 -35.70 15.83
CA ALA A 972 49.72 -35.63 14.37
C ALA A 972 50.62 -36.75 13.81
N ALA A 973 51.71 -37.09 14.50
CA ALA A 973 52.56 -38.21 14.12
C ALA A 973 51.84 -39.56 14.26
N ALA A 974 51.05 -39.76 15.32
CA ALA A 974 50.21 -40.94 15.51
C ALA A 974 49.17 -41.07 14.37
N ILE A 975 48.47 -39.99 14.03
CA ILE A 975 47.53 -39.95 12.89
C ILE A 975 48.25 -40.23 11.56
N ILE A 976 49.44 -39.66 11.34
CA ILE A 976 50.26 -39.91 10.15
C ILE A 976 50.84 -41.34 10.14
N LEU A 977 50.92 -42.03 11.27
CA LEU A 977 51.33 -43.43 11.35
C LEU A 977 50.14 -44.40 11.33
N GLY A 978 48.91 -43.90 11.49
CA GLY A 978 47.69 -44.69 11.57
C GLY A 978 47.49 -45.40 12.92
N ILE A 979 48.02 -44.82 14.01
CA ILE A 979 47.99 -45.35 15.39
C ILE A 979 46.95 -44.58 16.22
#